data_AF-A0A971QPJ2-F1
#
_entry.id   AF-A0A971QPJ2-F1
#
_cell.length_a   1.000
_cell.length_b   1.000
_cell.length_c   1.000
_cell.angle_alpha   90.00
_cell.angle_beta   90.00
_cell.angle_gamma   90.00
#
_symmetry.space_group_name_H-M   'P 1'
#
loop_
_entity.id
_entity.type
_entity.pdbx_description
1 polymer ?
#
loop_
_entity_poly.entity_id
_entity_poly.type
_entity_poly.pdbx_seq_one_letter_code
_entity_poly.pdbx_strand_id
1 'polypeptide(L)'
;MSKASTPSPVRTSESSARCMVCAAMFHWGLTHWRVLTIMFILFAGALGLIHRATKNLTVGLQLEPNPTGSLTCTWIDQAGQSHDLGFQSTASGKTTFQVPCHASLFRFVFTPSSQPYHVKSLNLYHLPLFNAQWLNNMVNPDQRVYRQQYMSPNDTLEIISTSHETSLAYPRFFTLLLQLLRTIHVYTRPVFIVLNALALTVLIASIAYLWSLSRKRVPDVNQKASHLFQRPFVLGLALVSCVLFGLPIPVHPITSGCDPSWNWVLNHLAFNPVGIGTVAFFTYGPLGFTLFPLPIGLNAWFALLCNLYHAFLFLLTLLVFYRSYPGARLDLWGVVLCTYLLPATEWKWGILLLFLFLTCCFTPSPRRREVALLAACAGPVMVYASLLKFSLAIIIICSVIMVVLYLVLFNRGAILAFLAPLSISFLISLCLARQSLFPSFAAMATWASISWEIATGYNTAMVTQASSLELAIPFILLAGFIGAVLPFKRLTPRHIGLLMLVAPLVFFAFKYSVTRAGLGVIRALAYVSPCVLSLVLLFCAPSWRKQMRRLLACYLVVGTLLSVVIGYFYGAPMIGFSAQNLFNTFSLNTSIQRAKAESVNTLESVKLPSEWTALIGTNTFTSYPVEMTYAPANALNFVPFPVVQGYAAYSMKLDQLGAQLFSPPEAAPEWVLCAFSALDHRNTIIDTPAVWRAVRDHYSPVTQSDTSILLQKKKGAEATTLQCLGTAQIMTGGWLDLSATSSNITHLAIDWSPTLFGKLSSLIFRNTCCSVTIEREDGETRRWRFIPDTAKNPFTTRIPFDDREFVESWQETSEKSLKIRRILFDCENPLFYNRTLKATFFRDKSTASSS
;
A
#
# COMPACT_ATOMS: atom_id res chain seq x y z
N MET A 1 51.42 29.65 -81.36
CA MET A 1 49.97 29.97 -81.31
C MET A 1 49.21 28.65 -81.34
N SER A 2 48.25 28.27 -80.49
CA SER A 2 47.53 28.91 -79.39
C SER A 2 46.90 27.84 -78.45
N LYS A 3 47.02 28.10 -77.14
CA LYS A 3 46.24 27.69 -75.93
C LYS A 3 44.93 26.90 -76.12
N ALA A 4 44.74 25.78 -75.38
CA ALA A 4 43.97 25.60 -74.12
C ALA A 4 42.45 25.45 -74.37
N SER A 5 41.63 24.65 -73.66
CA SER A 5 41.62 24.15 -72.28
C SER A 5 40.55 23.06 -72.13
N THR A 6 40.74 22.13 -71.20
CA THR A 6 39.76 21.16 -70.69
C THR A 6 38.62 21.81 -69.90
N PRO A 7 37.37 21.30 -69.90
CA PRO A 7 36.34 21.74 -68.98
C PRO A 7 36.22 20.80 -67.75
N SER A 8 36.24 21.41 -66.57
CA SER A 8 35.94 20.83 -65.26
C SER A 8 34.42 20.62 -65.04
N PRO A 9 33.99 19.62 -64.25
CA PRO A 9 32.57 19.44 -63.92
C PRO A 9 32.12 20.39 -62.80
N VAL A 10 31.00 21.06 -63.06
CA VAL A 10 30.31 22.00 -62.17
C VAL A 10 29.73 21.27 -60.95
N ARG A 11 30.16 21.69 -59.75
CA ARG A 11 29.56 21.36 -58.45
C ARG A 11 28.38 22.32 -58.16
N THR A 12 27.17 21.98 -58.57
CA THR A 12 25.95 22.66 -58.07
C THR A 12 24.75 21.70 -58.03
N SER A 13 24.69 20.84 -57.01
CA SER A 13 23.43 20.16 -56.61
C SER A 13 23.39 19.73 -55.14
N GLU A 14 24.53 19.67 -54.44
CA GLU A 14 24.55 19.34 -53.01
C GLU A 14 24.11 20.50 -52.09
N SER A 15 24.21 21.76 -52.51
CA SER A 15 23.89 22.90 -51.65
C SER A 15 22.38 23.08 -51.43
N SER A 16 21.56 22.86 -52.46
CA SER A 16 20.09 22.99 -52.37
C SER A 16 19.44 21.86 -51.56
N ALA A 17 19.93 20.63 -51.70
CA ALA A 17 19.49 19.48 -50.91
C ALA A 17 19.93 19.59 -49.43
N ARG A 18 21.14 20.09 -49.16
CA ARG A 18 21.59 20.39 -47.78
C ARG A 18 20.78 21.52 -47.15
N CYS A 19 20.32 22.51 -47.93
CA CYS A 19 19.47 23.59 -47.44
C CYS A 19 18.05 23.13 -47.10
N MET A 20 17.41 22.28 -47.92
CA MET A 20 16.10 21.69 -47.61
C MET A 20 16.15 20.72 -46.43
N VAL A 21 17.23 19.94 -46.29
CA VAL A 21 17.46 19.07 -45.14
C VAL A 21 17.74 19.88 -43.87
N CYS A 22 18.51 20.98 -43.96
CA CYS A 22 18.68 21.91 -42.84
C CYS A 22 17.36 22.60 -42.48
N ALA A 23 16.54 23.02 -43.45
CA ALA A 23 15.24 23.63 -43.20
C ALA A 23 14.25 22.63 -42.56
N ALA A 24 14.21 21.37 -42.98
CA ALA A 24 13.40 20.33 -42.36
C ALA A 24 13.95 19.88 -40.98
N MET A 25 15.27 19.87 -40.78
CA MET A 25 15.92 19.65 -39.48
C MET A 25 15.70 20.82 -38.52
N PHE A 26 15.64 22.04 -39.03
CA PHE A 26 15.29 23.24 -38.28
C PHE A 26 13.82 23.21 -37.92
N HIS A 27 12.92 22.85 -38.85
CA HIS A 27 11.47 22.81 -38.59
C HIS A 27 11.05 21.67 -37.64
N TRP A 28 11.72 20.50 -37.71
CA TRP A 28 11.44 19.32 -36.86
C TRP A 28 12.20 19.36 -35.52
N GLY A 29 13.42 19.89 -35.55
CA GLY A 29 14.15 20.35 -34.37
C GLY A 29 13.34 21.39 -33.62
N LEU A 30 12.76 22.39 -34.30
CA LEU A 30 11.82 23.33 -33.70
C LEU A 30 10.58 22.65 -33.13
N THR A 31 10.03 21.56 -33.68
CA THR A 31 8.82 20.95 -33.09
C THR A 31 9.09 20.10 -31.85
N HIS A 32 10.22 19.37 -31.79
CA HIS A 32 10.60 18.57 -30.60
C HIS A 32 11.39 19.37 -29.57
N TRP A 33 12.17 20.35 -30.01
CA TRP A 33 12.67 21.41 -29.16
C TRP A 33 11.50 22.28 -28.73
N ARG A 34 10.45 22.53 -29.52
CA ARG A 34 9.21 23.12 -28.98
C ARG A 34 8.58 22.23 -27.93
N VAL A 35 8.51 20.90 -28.05
CA VAL A 35 7.97 20.06 -26.96
C VAL A 35 8.86 20.08 -25.72
N LEU A 36 10.19 19.99 -25.86
CA LEU A 36 11.13 20.08 -24.74
C LEU A 36 11.24 21.48 -24.15
N THR A 37 11.15 22.52 -24.97
CA THR A 37 11.08 23.95 -24.60
C THR A 37 9.70 24.28 -24.08
N ILE A 38 8.62 23.64 -24.53
CA ILE A 38 7.28 23.75 -23.93
C ILE A 38 7.29 23.00 -22.60
N MET A 39 7.91 21.83 -22.46
CA MET A 39 8.09 21.17 -21.17
C MET A 39 9.02 21.98 -20.27
N PHE A 40 10.05 22.63 -20.80
CA PHE A 40 10.96 23.50 -20.07
C PHE A 40 10.35 24.88 -19.78
N ILE A 41 9.45 25.40 -20.61
CA ILE A 41 8.66 26.63 -20.38
C ILE A 41 7.46 26.33 -19.49
N LEU A 42 6.89 25.13 -19.53
CA LEU A 42 5.88 24.64 -18.60
C LEU A 42 6.54 24.31 -17.26
N PHE A 43 7.78 23.85 -17.24
CA PHE A 43 8.55 23.59 -16.02
C PHE A 43 9.16 24.87 -15.46
N ALA A 44 9.70 25.78 -16.29
CA ALA A 44 10.14 27.12 -15.92
C ALA A 44 8.95 28.05 -15.63
N GLY A 45 7.81 27.81 -16.27
CA GLY A 45 6.53 28.47 -16.03
C GLY A 45 5.84 27.91 -14.80
N ALA A 46 5.96 26.61 -14.52
CA ALA A 46 5.61 26.01 -13.23
C ALA A 46 6.55 26.50 -12.13
N LEU A 47 7.86 26.62 -12.38
CA LEU A 47 8.84 27.25 -11.49
C LEU A 47 8.58 28.75 -11.33
N GLY A 48 8.07 29.43 -12.35
CA GLY A 48 7.66 30.84 -12.33
C GLY A 48 6.32 31.05 -11.61
N LEU A 49 5.41 30.08 -11.70
CA LEU A 49 4.20 29.96 -10.90
C LEU A 49 4.55 29.64 -9.44
N ILE A 50 5.51 28.75 -9.20
CA ILE A 50 6.09 28.42 -7.89
C ILE A 50 6.84 29.65 -7.34
N HIS A 51 7.54 30.43 -8.17
CA HIS A 51 8.20 31.68 -7.79
C HIS A 51 7.19 32.76 -7.36
N ARG A 52 6.06 32.88 -8.08
CA ARG A 52 4.97 33.78 -7.71
C ARG A 52 4.17 33.27 -6.50
N ALA A 53 4.03 31.95 -6.37
CA ALA A 53 3.39 31.33 -5.22
C ALA A 53 4.26 31.53 -3.96
N THR A 54 5.51 31.06 -3.93
CA THR A 54 6.39 31.04 -2.74
C THR A 54 6.66 32.41 -2.07
N LYS A 55 6.42 33.54 -2.73
CA LYS A 55 6.59 34.87 -2.12
C LYS A 55 5.46 35.27 -1.17
N ASN A 56 4.26 34.70 -1.29
CA ASN A 56 3.09 35.04 -0.47
C ASN A 56 2.31 33.76 -0.11
N LEU A 57 2.89 32.89 0.73
CA LEU A 57 2.21 31.68 1.19
C LEU A 57 0.94 32.07 1.94
N THR A 58 -0.20 31.81 1.30
CA THR A 58 -1.49 31.97 1.93
C THR A 58 -2.12 30.63 2.21
N VAL A 59 -2.58 30.44 3.45
CA VAL A 59 -3.37 29.28 3.86
C VAL A 59 -4.73 29.80 4.32
N GLY A 60 -5.81 29.15 3.91
CA GLY A 60 -7.15 29.65 4.17
C GLY A 60 -8.19 28.56 4.13
N LEU A 61 -9.38 28.83 4.63
CA LEU A 61 -10.50 27.91 4.61
C LEU A 61 -11.63 28.50 3.76
N GLN A 62 -12.33 27.64 3.02
CA GLN A 62 -13.62 27.96 2.45
C GLN A 62 -14.70 27.31 3.32
N LEU A 63 -15.64 28.10 3.82
CA LEU A 63 -16.69 27.70 4.75
C LEU A 63 -18.06 27.84 4.08
N GLU A 64 -18.94 26.85 4.23
CA GLU A 64 -20.32 26.89 3.69
C GLU A 64 -21.32 26.20 4.64
N PRO A 65 -22.41 26.88 5.09
CA PRO A 65 -22.78 28.27 4.79
C PRO A 65 -21.90 29.29 5.53
N ASN A 66 -21.90 30.55 5.11
CA ASN A 66 -21.10 31.64 5.69
C ASN A 66 -21.40 31.80 7.20
N PRO A 67 -20.56 31.30 8.12
CA PRO A 67 -20.87 31.34 9.54
C PRO A 67 -20.56 32.72 10.13
N THR A 68 -21.32 33.13 11.14
CA THR A 68 -21.10 34.38 11.89
C THR A 68 -20.06 34.14 12.99
N GLY A 69 -18.78 34.21 12.62
CA GLY A 69 -17.65 34.01 13.53
C GLY A 69 -16.35 34.63 13.03
N SER A 70 -15.25 34.22 13.64
CA SER A 70 -13.88 34.60 13.30
C SER A 70 -12.96 33.40 13.37
N LEU A 71 -11.88 33.46 12.59
CA LEU A 71 -10.84 32.45 12.55
C LEU A 71 -9.51 33.12 12.89
N THR A 72 -8.71 32.55 13.78
CA THR A 72 -7.31 32.91 13.97
C THR A 72 -6.41 31.83 13.38
N CYS A 73 -5.19 32.19 13.00
CA CYS A 73 -4.20 31.26 12.49
C CYS A 73 -2.91 31.44 13.28
N THR A 74 -2.48 30.39 13.98
CA THR A 74 -1.18 30.34 14.65
C THR A 74 -0.23 29.43 13.87
N TRP A 75 1.07 29.65 14.01
CA TRP A 75 2.08 28.78 13.44
C TRP A 75 3.22 28.58 14.43
N ILE A 76 3.83 27.40 14.41
CA ILE A 76 4.94 27.04 15.28
C ILE A 76 6.23 27.10 14.47
N ASP A 77 7.32 27.65 15.00
CA ASP A 77 8.62 27.63 14.33
C ASP A 77 9.37 26.29 14.52
N GLN A 78 10.63 26.22 14.08
CA GLN A 78 11.45 25.02 14.23
C GLN A 78 11.96 24.79 15.66
N ALA A 79 11.95 25.82 16.50
CA ALA A 79 12.32 25.76 17.92
C ALA A 79 11.13 25.39 18.82
N GLY A 80 9.92 25.31 18.25
CA GLY A 80 8.69 24.98 18.98
C GLY A 80 7.94 26.21 19.53
N GLN A 81 8.34 27.43 19.17
CA GLN A 81 7.65 28.66 19.60
C GLN A 81 6.44 28.93 18.70
N SER A 82 5.29 29.25 19.31
CA SER A 82 4.05 29.59 18.60
C SER A 82 3.94 31.09 18.34
N HIS A 83 3.45 31.45 17.15
CA HIS A 83 3.31 32.81 16.64
C HIS A 83 1.90 32.99 16.06
N ASP A 84 1.23 34.11 16.35
CA ASP A 84 -0.15 34.40 15.90
C ASP A 84 -0.16 35.33 14.67
N LEU A 85 -1.06 35.07 13.71
CA LEU A 85 -1.28 35.85 12.49
C LEU A 85 -2.54 36.72 12.54
N GLY A 86 -3.21 36.79 13.70
CA GLY A 86 -4.40 37.59 13.93
C GLY A 86 -5.69 36.89 13.48
N PHE A 87 -6.82 37.61 13.53
CA PHE A 87 -8.15 37.07 13.22
C PHE A 87 -8.70 37.57 11.88
N GLN A 88 -9.52 36.74 11.22
CA GLN A 88 -10.35 37.12 10.07
C GLN A 88 -11.80 36.71 10.27
N SER A 89 -12.73 37.53 9.79
CA SER A 89 -14.16 37.21 9.82
C SER A 89 -14.47 36.04 8.88
N THR A 90 -15.34 35.12 9.31
CA THR A 90 -15.82 34.00 8.50
C THR A 90 -17.06 34.35 7.66
N ALA A 91 -17.61 35.56 7.79
CA ALA A 91 -18.86 35.98 7.15
C ALA A 91 -18.82 35.98 5.60
N SER A 92 -17.63 36.04 5.01
CA SER A 92 -17.42 35.95 3.56
C SER A 92 -17.45 34.50 3.04
N GLY A 93 -17.45 33.51 3.92
CA GLY A 93 -17.24 32.09 3.56
C GLY A 93 -15.82 31.78 3.10
N LYS A 94 -14.88 32.74 3.15
CA LYS A 94 -13.48 32.54 2.75
C LYS A 94 -12.53 33.30 3.65
N THR A 95 -11.68 32.58 4.38
CA THR A 95 -10.62 33.16 5.21
C THR A 95 -9.27 32.87 4.59
N THR A 96 -8.28 33.74 4.76
CA THR A 96 -6.93 33.53 4.21
C THR A 96 -5.85 34.28 5.00
N PHE A 97 -4.85 33.54 5.49
CA PHE A 97 -3.75 34.05 6.31
C PHE A 97 -2.43 33.89 5.57
N GLN A 98 -1.53 34.87 5.69
CA GLN A 98 -0.16 34.74 5.23
C GLN A 98 0.67 34.02 6.28
N VAL A 99 1.13 32.81 5.97
CA VAL A 99 1.93 32.00 6.90
C VAL A 99 3.39 32.08 6.50
N PRO A 100 4.33 32.29 7.44
CA PRO A 100 5.74 32.28 7.11
C PRO A 100 6.20 30.88 6.73
N CYS A 101 7.08 30.84 5.74
CA CYS A 101 7.57 29.62 5.09
C CYS A 101 8.51 28.75 5.96
N HIS A 102 8.84 29.19 7.17
CA HIS A 102 9.62 28.43 8.16
C HIS A 102 8.77 27.95 9.33
N ALA A 103 7.45 28.12 9.25
CA ALA A 103 6.54 27.37 10.10
C ALA A 103 6.88 25.89 10.02
N SER A 104 6.65 25.15 11.11
CA SER A 104 6.71 23.70 11.24
C SER A 104 5.28 23.14 11.26
N LEU A 105 4.36 23.86 11.88
CA LEU A 105 2.93 23.58 12.00
C LEU A 105 2.14 24.88 11.81
N PHE A 106 0.95 24.80 11.23
CA PHE A 106 -0.04 25.89 11.30
C PHE A 106 -1.36 25.34 11.83
N ARG A 107 -2.02 26.13 12.68
CA ARG A 107 -3.25 25.78 13.39
C ARG A 107 -4.26 26.91 13.20
N PHE A 108 -5.42 26.57 12.65
CA PHE A 108 -6.58 27.44 12.64
C PHE A 108 -7.35 27.28 13.93
N VAL A 109 -7.77 28.37 14.57
CA VAL A 109 -8.63 28.33 15.75
C VAL A 109 -9.90 29.12 15.42
N PHE A 110 -11.06 28.52 15.70
CA PHE A 110 -12.37 29.06 15.39
C PHE A 110 -12.99 29.74 16.61
N THR A 111 -13.60 30.92 16.44
CA THR A 111 -14.24 31.69 17.51
C THR A 111 -15.59 32.27 17.05
N PRO A 112 -16.73 31.97 17.72
CA PRO A 112 -16.85 31.14 18.92
C PRO A 112 -16.62 29.65 18.61
N SER A 113 -16.07 28.90 19.58
CA SER A 113 -15.72 27.47 19.45
C SER A 113 -16.94 26.57 19.16
N SER A 114 -18.12 26.95 19.64
CA SER A 114 -19.35 26.13 19.58
C SER A 114 -20.19 26.27 18.30
N GLN A 115 -19.74 27.04 17.30
CA GLN A 115 -20.44 27.14 16.00
C GLN A 115 -20.08 25.95 15.08
N PRO A 116 -21.05 25.38 14.34
CA PRO A 116 -20.76 24.33 13.36
C PRO A 116 -20.09 24.93 12.12
N TYR A 117 -18.76 24.99 12.11
CA TYR A 117 -17.99 25.43 10.95
C TYR A 117 -17.89 24.30 9.92
N HIS A 118 -18.64 24.42 8.83
CA HIS A 118 -18.52 23.52 7.70
C HIS A 118 -17.43 23.99 6.74
N VAL A 119 -16.28 23.34 6.79
CA VAL A 119 -15.15 23.47 5.85
C VAL A 119 -15.46 22.75 4.53
N LYS A 120 -15.66 23.52 3.47
CA LYS A 120 -15.81 23.01 2.10
C LYS A 120 -14.46 22.60 1.51
N SER A 121 -13.45 23.45 1.68
CA SER A 121 -12.11 23.19 1.13
C SER A 121 -11.03 23.91 1.92
N LEU A 122 -9.85 23.30 1.92
CA LEU A 122 -8.61 23.97 2.30
C LEU A 122 -8.08 24.71 1.08
N ASN A 123 -7.82 26.01 1.26
CA ASN A 123 -7.19 26.85 0.27
C ASN A 123 -5.69 27.00 0.60
N LEU A 124 -4.86 26.76 -0.40
CA LEU A 124 -3.46 27.14 -0.39
C LEU A 124 -3.22 28.03 -1.60
N TYR A 125 -2.62 29.20 -1.44
CA TYR A 125 -2.50 30.19 -2.52
C TYR A 125 -3.84 30.57 -3.15
N HIS A 126 -4.91 30.59 -2.34
CA HIS A 126 -6.30 30.78 -2.78
C HIS A 126 -6.85 29.70 -3.74
N LEU A 127 -6.12 28.61 -3.98
CA LEU A 127 -6.57 27.45 -4.73
C LEU A 127 -7.15 26.38 -3.79
N PRO A 128 -8.35 25.85 -4.05
CA PRO A 128 -8.92 24.76 -3.28
C PRO A 128 -8.15 23.48 -3.58
N LEU A 129 -7.30 23.04 -2.65
CA LEU A 129 -6.46 21.85 -2.85
C LEU A 129 -7.21 20.55 -2.60
N PHE A 130 -8.12 20.55 -1.62
CA PHE A 130 -8.84 19.35 -1.20
C PHE A 130 -10.30 19.68 -0.92
N ASN A 131 -11.19 18.81 -1.40
CA ASN A 131 -12.56 18.78 -0.87
C ASN A 131 -12.45 18.31 0.59
N ALA A 132 -12.81 19.21 1.51
CA ALA A 132 -12.65 19.05 2.94
C ALA A 132 -13.94 18.55 3.62
N GLN A 133 -14.91 18.06 2.87
CA GLN A 133 -16.17 17.54 3.45
C GLN A 133 -15.97 16.50 4.57
N TRP A 134 -14.87 15.75 4.55
CA TRP A 134 -14.51 14.81 5.61
C TRP A 134 -14.12 15.50 6.93
N LEU A 135 -13.56 16.72 6.89
CA LEU A 135 -13.26 17.54 8.08
C LEU A 135 -14.54 17.94 8.81
N ASN A 136 -15.66 18.10 8.11
CA ASN A 136 -16.92 18.57 8.69
C ASN A 136 -17.53 17.58 9.67
N ASN A 137 -17.24 16.29 9.51
CA ASN A 137 -17.67 15.26 10.46
C ASN A 137 -16.77 15.21 11.71
N MET A 138 -15.60 15.89 11.67
CA MET A 138 -14.54 15.81 12.69
C MET A 138 -14.35 17.12 13.47
N VAL A 139 -14.82 18.26 12.93
CA VAL A 139 -14.85 19.59 13.61
C VAL A 139 -16.13 19.73 14.45
N ASN A 140 -16.77 18.62 14.84
CA ASN A 140 -17.95 18.65 15.71
C ASN A 140 -17.47 18.91 17.17
N PRO A 141 -18.02 19.89 17.92
CA PRO A 141 -17.69 20.15 19.34
C PRO A 141 -17.75 18.94 20.28
N ASP A 142 -18.38 17.84 19.87
CA ASP A 142 -18.52 16.63 20.67
C ASP A 142 -17.30 15.68 20.59
N GLN A 143 -16.39 15.84 19.63
CA GLN A 143 -15.15 15.05 19.53
C GLN A 143 -13.94 15.84 20.03
N ARG A 144 -13.47 15.50 21.25
CA ARG A 144 -12.46 16.31 21.97
C ARG A 144 -11.14 16.48 21.24
N VAL A 145 -10.59 15.41 20.65
CA VAL A 145 -9.34 15.45 19.87
C VAL A 145 -9.38 14.36 18.80
N TYR A 146 -9.31 14.74 17.54
CA TYR A 146 -9.14 13.83 16.41
C TYR A 146 -7.72 13.94 15.87
N ARG A 147 -6.99 12.82 15.80
CA ARG A 147 -5.66 12.74 15.20
C ARG A 147 -5.65 11.74 14.07
N GLN A 148 -5.42 12.20 12.84
CA GLN A 148 -5.14 11.31 11.71
C GLN A 148 -3.67 11.33 11.38
N GLN A 149 -3.01 10.20 11.60
CA GLN A 149 -1.65 10.01 11.10
C GLN A 149 -1.71 9.71 9.60
N TYR A 150 -1.10 10.56 8.77
CA TYR A 150 -1.12 10.40 7.31
C TYR A 150 0.10 9.64 6.79
N MET A 151 1.31 10.11 7.12
CA MET A 151 2.54 9.68 6.44
C MET A 151 3.67 9.22 7.37
N SER A 152 3.82 9.84 8.55
CA SER A 152 4.83 9.49 9.56
C SER A 152 4.25 9.66 10.97
N PRO A 153 4.87 9.10 12.03
CA PRO A 153 4.44 9.31 13.42
C PRO A 153 4.34 10.78 13.82
N ASN A 154 5.06 11.66 13.12
CA ASN A 154 5.08 13.10 13.35
C ASN A 154 4.20 13.92 12.38
N ASP A 155 3.49 13.26 11.46
CA ASP A 155 2.61 13.87 10.46
C ASP A 155 1.14 13.55 10.78
N THR A 156 0.67 14.14 11.87
CA THR A 156 -0.71 14.05 12.30
C THR A 156 -1.47 15.30 11.89
N LEU A 157 -2.56 15.13 11.14
CA LEU A 157 -3.63 16.11 11.16
C LEU A 157 -4.26 16.02 12.54
N GLU A 158 -4.31 17.13 13.27
CA GLU A 158 -4.92 17.20 14.59
C GLU A 158 -6.09 18.19 14.53
N ILE A 159 -7.26 17.75 14.96
CA ILE A 159 -8.46 18.58 15.10
C ILE A 159 -8.81 18.52 16.58
N ILE A 160 -8.84 19.66 17.24
CA ILE A 160 -9.25 19.79 18.64
C ILE A 160 -10.62 20.45 18.61
N SER A 161 -11.62 19.85 19.24
CA SER A 161 -12.96 20.41 19.29
C SER A 161 -13.48 20.26 20.71
N THR A 162 -13.40 21.35 21.47
CA THR A 162 -13.78 21.40 22.89
C THR A 162 -14.78 22.53 23.11
N SER A 163 -15.44 22.53 24.28
CA SER A 163 -16.34 23.62 24.68
C SER A 163 -15.68 25.01 24.64
N HIS A 164 -14.35 25.07 24.77
CA HIS A 164 -13.57 26.30 24.87
C HIS A 164 -12.70 26.62 23.63
N GLU A 165 -12.33 25.61 22.84
CA GLU A 165 -11.45 25.74 21.69
C GLU A 165 -11.84 24.75 20.58
N THR A 166 -12.06 25.26 19.37
CA THR A 166 -12.15 24.46 18.16
C THR A 166 -10.98 24.85 17.28
N SER A 167 -10.07 23.92 17.01
CA SER A 167 -8.87 24.16 16.22
C SER A 167 -8.52 23.04 15.27
N LEU A 168 -7.89 23.40 14.16
CA LEU A 168 -7.51 22.52 13.06
C LEU A 168 -6.03 22.74 12.76
N ALA A 169 -5.21 21.80 13.18
CA ALA A 169 -3.78 21.77 12.96
C ALA A 169 -3.44 20.82 11.80
N TYR A 170 -2.72 21.35 10.81
CA TYR A 170 -2.37 20.59 9.61
C TYR A 170 -1.01 19.90 9.74
N PRO A 171 -0.83 18.72 9.10
CA PRO A 171 0.40 17.95 9.25
C PRO A 171 1.64 18.68 8.72
N ARG A 172 2.80 18.36 9.33
CA ARG A 172 4.13 18.79 8.89
C ARG A 172 4.38 18.51 7.40
N PHE A 173 3.71 17.53 6.78
CA PHE A 173 3.74 17.26 5.34
C PHE A 173 3.52 18.49 4.46
N PHE A 174 2.53 19.35 4.76
CA PHE A 174 2.30 20.57 3.96
C PHE A 174 3.46 21.54 4.09
N THR A 175 3.94 21.68 5.31
CA THR A 175 5.10 22.48 5.66
C THR A 175 6.38 21.98 5.00
N LEU A 176 6.59 20.66 4.97
CA LEU A 176 7.72 19.98 4.33
C LEU A 176 7.61 20.02 2.81
N LEU A 177 6.40 19.96 2.22
CA LEU A 177 6.17 20.16 0.79
C LEU A 177 6.53 21.58 0.37
N LEU A 178 6.18 22.56 1.19
CA LEU A 178 6.51 23.97 1.00
C LEU A 178 8.00 24.26 1.26
N GLN A 179 8.59 23.63 2.28
CA GLN A 179 10.03 23.64 2.51
C GLN A 179 10.76 22.92 1.38
N LEU A 180 10.26 21.83 0.79
CA LEU A 180 10.84 21.20 -0.39
C LEU A 180 10.79 22.18 -1.57
N LEU A 181 9.67 22.84 -1.82
CA LEU A 181 9.55 23.87 -2.86
C LEU A 181 10.51 25.05 -2.63
N ARG A 182 10.81 25.39 -1.37
CA ARG A 182 11.76 26.44 -0.99
C ARG A 182 13.23 25.96 -0.90
N THR A 183 13.50 24.71 -0.55
CA THR A 183 14.82 24.08 -0.56
C THR A 183 15.24 23.84 -2.00
N ILE A 184 14.29 23.46 -2.87
CA ILE A 184 14.40 23.61 -4.32
C ILE A 184 14.79 25.07 -4.59
N HIS A 185 14.07 26.11 -4.15
CA HIS A 185 14.45 27.52 -4.37
C HIS A 185 15.83 27.99 -3.83
N VAL A 186 16.28 27.57 -2.65
CA VAL A 186 17.52 28.04 -1.99
C VAL A 186 18.75 27.23 -2.44
N TYR A 187 18.58 25.93 -2.66
CA TYR A 187 19.63 25.01 -3.06
C TYR A 187 19.59 24.66 -4.57
N THR A 188 18.68 25.26 -5.35
CA THR A 188 18.50 25.06 -6.82
C THR A 188 19.69 25.43 -7.67
N ARG A 189 20.63 26.20 -7.13
CA ARG A 189 21.86 26.45 -7.87
C ARG A 189 22.92 25.43 -7.48
N PRO A 190 23.48 25.34 -6.28
CA PRO A 190 24.67 24.51 -6.07
C PRO A 190 24.37 23.01 -5.91
N VAL A 191 23.44 22.65 -5.01
CA VAL A 191 23.13 21.24 -4.70
C VAL A 191 22.25 20.62 -5.78
N PHE A 192 21.38 21.41 -6.41
CA PHE A 192 20.69 20.99 -7.62
C PHE A 192 21.64 20.95 -8.83
N ILE A 193 22.67 21.79 -8.97
CA ILE A 193 23.72 21.59 -9.99
C ILE A 193 24.53 20.32 -9.69
N VAL A 194 24.78 19.93 -8.43
CA VAL A 194 25.55 18.72 -8.11
C VAL A 194 24.71 17.45 -8.17
N LEU A 195 23.50 17.43 -7.62
CA LEU A 195 22.57 16.30 -7.69
C LEU A 195 21.91 16.19 -9.06
N ASN A 196 21.63 17.30 -9.76
CA ASN A 196 21.36 17.22 -11.20
C ASN A 196 22.63 16.96 -11.94
N ALA A 197 23.84 17.45 -11.65
CA ALA A 197 25.01 16.96 -12.40
C ALA A 197 25.17 15.45 -12.21
N LEU A 198 24.93 14.87 -11.04
CA LEU A 198 25.03 13.44 -10.82
C LEU A 198 23.85 12.68 -11.47
N ALA A 199 22.61 13.11 -11.25
CA ALA A 199 21.41 12.50 -11.81
C ALA A 199 21.26 12.77 -13.30
N LEU A 200 21.60 13.95 -13.81
CA LEU A 200 21.82 14.35 -15.21
C LEU A 200 23.06 13.68 -15.79
N THR A 201 24.10 13.30 -15.05
CA THR A 201 25.20 12.47 -15.60
C THR A 201 24.75 11.03 -15.70
N VAL A 202 24.00 10.50 -14.74
CA VAL A 202 23.38 9.17 -14.83
C VAL A 202 22.27 9.15 -15.88
N LEU A 203 21.50 10.23 -16.02
CA LEU A 203 20.42 10.42 -16.98
C LEU A 203 20.96 10.81 -18.36
N ILE A 204 22.02 11.60 -18.50
CA ILE A 204 22.74 11.83 -19.77
C ILE A 204 23.52 10.58 -20.12
N ALA A 205 24.10 9.82 -19.19
CA ALA A 205 24.70 8.53 -19.53
C ALA A 205 23.63 7.53 -19.98
N SER A 206 22.47 7.48 -19.30
CA SER A 206 21.35 6.61 -19.66
C SER A 206 20.63 7.07 -20.92
N ILE A 207 20.42 8.38 -21.11
CA ILE A 207 19.84 8.99 -22.31
C ILE A 207 20.85 8.95 -23.44
N ALA A 208 22.14 9.25 -23.27
CA ALA A 208 23.16 9.12 -24.33
C ALA A 208 23.35 7.65 -24.71
N TYR A 209 23.27 6.72 -23.76
CA TYR A 209 23.22 5.29 -24.05
C TYR A 209 21.95 4.91 -24.81
N LEU A 210 20.76 5.33 -24.38
CA LEU A 210 19.49 5.05 -25.07
C LEU A 210 19.31 5.84 -26.39
N TRP A 211 19.98 6.99 -26.52
CA TRP A 211 20.01 7.91 -27.67
C TRP A 211 20.99 7.41 -28.72
N SER A 212 22.16 6.91 -28.32
CA SER A 212 23.10 6.17 -29.17
C SER A 212 22.45 4.92 -29.77
N LEU A 213 21.54 4.29 -29.03
CA LEU A 213 20.71 3.17 -29.49
C LEU A 213 19.56 3.57 -30.43
N SER A 214 19.30 4.88 -30.65
CA SER A 214 18.11 5.40 -31.34
C SER A 214 18.36 6.06 -32.72
N ARG A 215 19.62 6.32 -33.13
CA ARG A 215 19.96 6.84 -34.48
C ARG A 215 21.17 6.16 -35.15
N LYS A 216 21.00 5.92 -36.45
CA LYS A 216 21.98 5.42 -37.46
C LYS A 216 23.06 6.44 -37.88
N ARG A 217 23.27 7.58 -37.20
CA ARG A 217 24.02 8.72 -37.79
C ARG A 217 25.12 9.37 -36.95
N VAL A 218 25.65 8.66 -35.95
CA VAL A 218 27.04 8.81 -35.50
C VAL A 218 27.63 7.39 -35.47
N PRO A 219 28.03 6.82 -36.62
CA PRO A 219 28.32 5.40 -36.74
C PRO A 219 29.41 4.97 -35.75
N ASP A 220 30.52 5.70 -35.69
CA ASP A 220 31.69 5.24 -34.94
C ASP A 220 31.55 5.25 -33.42
N VAL A 221 30.96 6.30 -32.83
CA VAL A 221 30.78 6.37 -31.36
C VAL A 221 29.66 5.44 -30.90
N ASN A 222 28.57 5.35 -31.66
CA ASN A 222 27.45 4.45 -31.33
C ASN A 222 27.85 2.98 -31.51
N GLN A 223 28.66 2.66 -32.52
CA GLN A 223 29.13 1.30 -32.77
C GLN A 223 30.19 0.89 -31.76
N LYS A 224 31.13 1.76 -31.38
CA LYS A 224 32.09 1.49 -30.30
C LYS A 224 31.42 1.33 -28.94
N ALA A 225 30.50 2.22 -28.57
CA ALA A 225 29.76 2.13 -27.31
C ALA A 225 28.86 0.88 -27.29
N SER A 226 28.05 0.64 -28.31
CA SER A 226 27.21 -0.57 -28.38
C SER A 226 28.05 -1.85 -28.37
N HIS A 227 29.21 -1.86 -29.01
CA HIS A 227 30.13 -2.99 -28.96
C HIS A 227 30.70 -3.21 -27.56
N LEU A 228 31.06 -2.13 -26.83
CA LEU A 228 31.48 -2.19 -25.43
C LEU A 228 30.38 -2.73 -24.52
N PHE A 229 29.16 -2.20 -24.62
CA PHE A 229 28.00 -2.61 -23.81
C PHE A 229 27.44 -3.99 -24.19
N GLN A 230 27.80 -4.51 -25.35
CA GLN A 230 27.55 -5.90 -25.76
C GLN A 230 28.67 -6.86 -25.34
N ARG A 231 29.81 -6.37 -24.84
CA ARG A 231 30.87 -7.27 -24.37
C ARG A 231 30.30 -8.12 -23.22
N PRO A 232 30.42 -9.45 -23.32
CA PRO A 232 29.88 -10.36 -22.30
C PRO A 232 30.46 -10.06 -20.91
N PHE A 233 31.70 -9.58 -20.83
CA PHE A 233 32.34 -9.15 -19.60
C PHE A 233 31.65 -7.94 -18.95
N VAL A 234 31.40 -6.87 -19.70
CA VAL A 234 30.80 -5.62 -19.18
C VAL A 234 29.37 -5.86 -18.73
N LEU A 235 28.59 -6.58 -19.54
CA LEU A 235 27.25 -6.97 -19.16
C LEU A 235 27.29 -7.92 -17.94
N GLY A 236 28.17 -8.92 -17.92
CA GLY A 236 28.35 -9.81 -16.77
C GLY A 236 28.62 -9.07 -15.47
N LEU A 237 29.50 -8.06 -15.50
CA LEU A 237 29.79 -7.21 -14.34
C LEU A 237 28.55 -6.45 -13.87
N ALA A 238 27.79 -5.84 -14.80
CA ALA A 238 26.57 -5.11 -14.47
C ALA A 238 25.50 -6.02 -13.83
N LEU A 239 25.38 -7.25 -14.33
CA LEU A 239 24.44 -8.23 -13.80
C LEU A 239 24.81 -8.71 -12.40
N VAL A 240 26.10 -8.95 -12.15
CA VAL A 240 26.61 -9.26 -10.81
C VAL A 240 26.37 -8.09 -9.87
N SER A 241 26.61 -6.86 -10.30
CA SER A 241 26.33 -5.68 -9.47
C SER A 241 24.83 -5.53 -9.14
N CYS A 242 23.91 -5.84 -10.06
CA CYS A 242 22.47 -5.84 -9.76
C CYS A 242 22.11 -6.82 -8.64
N VAL A 243 22.73 -8.00 -8.66
CA VAL A 243 22.51 -9.00 -7.62
C VAL A 243 23.07 -8.56 -6.28
N LEU A 244 24.28 -8.01 -6.26
CA LEU A 244 24.95 -7.61 -5.02
C LEU A 244 24.28 -6.38 -4.38
N PHE A 245 24.02 -5.34 -5.18
CA PHE A 245 23.48 -4.08 -4.65
C PHE A 245 21.94 -4.05 -4.58
N GLY A 246 21.26 -5.04 -5.16
CA GLY A 246 19.81 -5.24 -5.03
C GLY A 246 19.40 -6.07 -3.82
N LEU A 247 20.33 -6.42 -2.93
CA LEU A 247 20.02 -7.14 -1.69
C LEU A 247 19.17 -6.26 -0.75
N PRO A 248 18.12 -6.84 -0.14
CA PRO A 248 17.24 -6.11 0.77
C PRO A 248 17.96 -5.78 2.09
N ILE A 249 17.29 -5.00 2.94
CA ILE A 249 17.70 -4.84 4.33
C ILE A 249 17.73 -6.25 4.96
N PRO A 250 18.88 -6.69 5.51
CA PRO A 250 19.03 -8.07 5.95
C PRO A 250 18.29 -8.39 7.26
N VAL A 251 18.06 -7.38 8.10
CA VAL A 251 17.35 -7.50 9.38
C VAL A 251 16.84 -6.12 9.81
N HIS A 252 15.62 -6.06 10.34
CA HIS A 252 14.98 -4.87 10.90
C HIS A 252 14.91 -4.97 12.43
N PRO A 253 14.99 -3.86 13.19
CA PRO A 253 14.68 -3.86 14.61
C PRO A 253 13.19 -4.14 14.85
N ILE A 254 12.85 -4.64 16.04
CA ILE A 254 11.46 -4.78 16.50
C ILE A 254 11.01 -3.41 17.00
N THR A 255 9.99 -2.82 16.36
CA THR A 255 9.41 -1.53 16.75
C THR A 255 7.94 -1.69 17.10
N SER A 256 7.32 -0.71 17.76
CA SER A 256 5.87 -0.69 17.98
C SER A 256 5.12 -0.04 16.82
N GLY A 257 3.80 -0.21 16.79
CA GLY A 257 2.88 0.36 15.83
C GLY A 257 2.10 -0.70 15.05
N CYS A 258 1.13 -0.24 14.25
CA CYS A 258 0.26 -1.11 13.45
C CYS A 258 1.05 -2.04 12.51
N ASP A 259 1.95 -1.50 11.68
CA ASP A 259 2.70 -2.34 10.74
C ASP A 259 3.78 -3.21 11.42
N PRO A 260 4.56 -2.66 12.36
CA PRO A 260 5.53 -3.45 13.11
C PRO A 260 4.94 -4.61 13.92
N SER A 261 3.71 -4.47 14.43
CA SER A 261 3.03 -5.51 15.19
C SER A 261 2.83 -6.80 14.40
N TRP A 262 2.27 -6.72 13.19
CA TRP A 262 2.09 -7.92 12.38
C TRP A 262 3.42 -8.46 11.85
N ASN A 263 4.41 -7.58 11.58
CA ASN A 263 5.79 -8.02 11.25
C ASN A 263 6.39 -8.87 12.38
N TRP A 264 6.20 -8.46 13.62
CA TRP A 264 6.66 -9.22 14.78
C TRP A 264 5.98 -10.58 14.87
N VAL A 265 4.65 -10.66 14.78
CA VAL A 265 3.94 -11.95 14.83
C VAL A 265 4.40 -12.89 13.72
N LEU A 266 4.59 -12.39 12.50
CA LEU A 266 5.05 -13.23 11.40
C LEU A 266 6.43 -13.85 11.68
N ASN A 267 7.32 -13.09 12.31
CA ASN A 267 8.66 -13.57 12.68
C ASN A 267 8.64 -14.44 13.95
N HIS A 268 7.80 -14.12 14.93
CA HIS A 268 7.68 -14.86 16.18
C HIS A 268 7.12 -16.27 15.94
N LEU A 269 6.17 -16.40 15.01
CA LEU A 269 5.58 -17.68 14.61
C LEU A 269 6.32 -18.36 13.46
N ALA A 270 7.42 -17.78 12.97
CA ALA A 270 8.21 -18.38 11.90
C ALA A 270 8.77 -19.73 12.35
N PHE A 271 8.67 -20.75 11.49
CA PHE A 271 9.08 -22.14 11.75
C PHE A 271 8.36 -22.84 12.91
N ASN A 272 7.36 -22.21 13.54
CA ASN A 272 6.44 -22.92 14.42
C ASN A 272 5.45 -23.70 13.53
N PRO A 273 5.46 -25.04 13.52
CA PRO A 273 4.54 -25.84 12.69
C PRO A 273 3.06 -25.65 13.09
N VAL A 274 2.81 -25.10 14.28
CA VAL A 274 1.49 -24.69 14.78
C VAL A 274 1.39 -23.15 14.84
N GLY A 275 2.14 -22.44 13.98
CA GLY A 275 2.15 -20.97 13.89
C GLY A 275 1.19 -20.42 12.82
N ILE A 276 1.75 -19.70 11.84
CA ILE A 276 0.94 -19.10 10.76
C ILE A 276 0.33 -20.20 9.88
N GLY A 277 -0.97 -20.08 9.58
CA GLY A 277 -1.75 -21.03 8.80
C GLY A 277 -2.36 -22.17 9.59
N THR A 278 -2.15 -22.21 10.91
CA THR A 278 -2.84 -23.13 11.81
C THR A 278 -3.56 -22.37 12.91
N VAL A 279 -2.83 -21.56 13.69
CA VAL A 279 -3.41 -20.74 14.77
C VAL A 279 -3.55 -19.27 14.40
N ALA A 280 -2.78 -18.79 13.42
CA ALA A 280 -2.77 -17.38 13.01
C ALA A 280 -2.87 -17.23 11.48
N PHE A 281 -3.72 -16.32 11.02
CA PHE A 281 -4.04 -16.10 9.62
C PHE A 281 -3.94 -14.60 9.29
N PHE A 282 -3.32 -14.29 8.16
CA PHE A 282 -3.12 -12.91 7.74
C PHE A 282 -3.03 -12.80 6.22
N THR A 283 -2.94 -11.57 5.71
CA THR A 283 -2.75 -11.32 4.27
C THR A 283 -1.41 -11.86 3.75
N TYR A 284 -0.43 -12.02 4.64
CA TYR A 284 0.84 -12.70 4.40
C TYR A 284 0.79 -14.12 4.98
N GLY A 285 1.47 -15.05 4.30
CA GLY A 285 1.50 -16.46 4.72
C GLY A 285 2.72 -16.79 5.60
N PRO A 286 2.98 -18.09 5.84
CA PRO A 286 4.05 -18.56 6.73
C PRO A 286 5.46 -18.12 6.35
N LEU A 287 5.69 -17.77 5.08
CA LEU A 287 6.98 -17.26 4.59
C LEU A 287 7.01 -15.74 4.45
N GLY A 288 5.95 -15.04 4.88
CA GLY A 288 5.84 -13.58 4.80
C GLY A 288 6.93 -12.84 5.58
N PHE A 289 7.42 -13.42 6.69
CA PHE A 289 8.49 -12.84 7.51
C PHE A 289 9.79 -12.57 6.73
N THR A 290 10.01 -13.27 5.61
CA THR A 290 11.21 -13.10 4.76
C THR A 290 11.30 -11.74 4.07
N LEU A 291 10.19 -10.99 4.01
CA LEU A 291 10.19 -9.61 3.52
C LEU A 291 10.70 -8.62 4.57
N PHE A 292 10.47 -8.91 5.85
CA PHE A 292 10.78 -8.06 6.99
C PHE A 292 11.45 -8.90 8.09
N PRO A 293 12.65 -9.46 7.85
CA PRO A 293 13.31 -10.32 8.82
C PRO A 293 13.62 -9.53 10.09
N LEU A 294 13.23 -10.06 11.25
CA LEU A 294 13.55 -9.52 12.58
C LEU A 294 14.65 -10.34 13.25
N PRO A 295 15.32 -9.83 14.31
CA PRO A 295 16.41 -10.53 14.99
C PRO A 295 15.92 -11.67 15.90
N ILE A 296 15.03 -12.52 15.39
CA ILE A 296 14.40 -13.67 16.06
C ILE A 296 14.91 -14.96 15.41
N GLY A 297 15.48 -15.85 16.22
CA GLY A 297 15.97 -17.16 15.75
C GLY A 297 16.87 -17.07 14.51
N LEU A 298 16.55 -17.88 13.49
CA LEU A 298 17.27 -17.96 12.22
C LEU A 298 16.59 -17.17 11.08
N ASN A 299 15.64 -16.29 11.40
CA ASN A 299 14.78 -15.67 10.38
C ASN A 299 15.56 -14.83 9.36
N ALA A 300 16.53 -14.04 9.82
CA ALA A 300 17.37 -13.22 8.94
C ALA A 300 18.25 -14.08 8.00
N TRP A 301 18.76 -15.21 8.49
CA TRP A 301 19.54 -16.16 7.68
C TRP A 301 18.67 -16.84 6.62
N PHE A 302 17.46 -17.25 6.98
CA PHE A 302 16.54 -17.84 6.02
C PHE A 302 16.10 -16.83 4.96
N ALA A 303 15.79 -15.59 5.37
CA ALA A 303 15.50 -14.51 4.43
C ALA A 303 16.67 -14.27 3.46
N LEU A 304 17.92 -14.27 3.95
CA LEU A 304 19.11 -14.18 3.10
C LEU A 304 19.16 -15.32 2.08
N LEU A 305 18.95 -16.58 2.52
CA LEU A 305 18.94 -17.73 1.62
C LEU A 305 17.91 -17.57 0.49
N CYS A 306 16.70 -17.13 0.83
CA CYS A 306 15.65 -16.86 -0.17
C CYS A 306 16.08 -15.77 -1.16
N ASN A 307 16.72 -14.70 -0.69
CA ASN A 307 17.21 -13.63 -1.56
C ASN A 307 18.37 -14.08 -2.46
N LEU A 308 19.28 -14.92 -1.96
CA LEU A 308 20.34 -15.53 -2.77
C LEU A 308 19.76 -16.48 -3.82
N TYR A 309 18.72 -17.24 -3.47
CA TYR A 309 18.01 -18.09 -4.43
C TYR A 309 17.32 -17.27 -5.52
N HIS A 310 16.64 -16.17 -5.15
CA HIS A 310 16.09 -15.22 -6.12
C HIS A 310 17.17 -14.71 -7.08
N ALA A 311 18.31 -14.25 -6.54
CA ALA A 311 19.42 -13.76 -7.33
C ALA A 311 20.00 -14.82 -8.28
N PHE A 312 20.19 -16.05 -7.79
CA PHE A 312 20.64 -17.17 -8.60
C PHE A 312 19.70 -17.44 -9.78
N LEU A 313 18.39 -17.52 -9.52
CA LEU A 313 17.41 -17.77 -10.58
C LEU A 313 17.29 -16.62 -11.56
N PHE A 314 17.39 -15.39 -11.08
CA PHE A 314 17.42 -14.21 -11.92
C PHE A 314 18.62 -14.26 -12.89
N LEU A 315 19.82 -14.57 -12.38
CA LEU A 315 21.03 -14.76 -13.20
C LEU A 315 20.89 -15.94 -14.17
N LEU A 316 20.34 -17.07 -13.75
CA LEU A 316 20.12 -18.24 -14.61
C LEU A 316 19.20 -17.90 -15.78
N THR A 317 18.06 -17.27 -15.50
CA THR A 317 17.07 -16.84 -16.52
C THR A 317 17.71 -15.90 -17.53
N LEU A 318 18.50 -14.96 -17.02
CA LEU A 318 19.22 -13.98 -17.79
C LEU A 318 20.32 -14.60 -18.67
N LEU A 319 21.05 -15.61 -18.17
CA LEU A 319 22.02 -16.36 -18.96
C LEU A 319 21.36 -17.13 -20.10
N VAL A 320 20.24 -17.81 -19.83
CA VAL A 320 19.44 -18.48 -20.86
C VAL A 320 18.96 -17.48 -21.90
N PHE A 321 18.39 -16.35 -21.46
CA PHE A 321 17.97 -15.27 -22.34
C PHE A 321 19.13 -14.74 -23.19
N TYR A 322 20.28 -14.42 -22.60
CA TYR A 322 21.44 -13.86 -23.29
C TYR A 322 21.94 -14.76 -24.42
N ARG A 323 21.89 -16.07 -24.21
CA ARG A 323 22.24 -17.07 -25.23
C ARG A 323 21.15 -17.19 -26.30
N SER A 324 19.88 -17.04 -25.95
CA SER A 324 18.73 -17.27 -26.83
C SER A 324 18.38 -16.05 -27.71
N TYR A 325 18.71 -14.83 -27.28
CA TYR A 325 18.33 -13.58 -27.97
C TYR A 325 19.49 -12.61 -28.17
N PRO A 326 20.45 -12.94 -29.07
CA PRO A 326 21.59 -12.06 -29.33
C PRO A 326 21.18 -10.66 -29.78
N GLY A 327 20.09 -10.54 -30.56
CA GLY A 327 19.59 -9.25 -31.02
C GLY A 327 19.01 -8.35 -29.92
N ALA A 328 18.68 -8.88 -28.74
CA ALA A 328 18.08 -8.15 -27.62
C ALA A 328 19.05 -7.85 -26.47
N ARG A 329 20.34 -8.18 -26.60
CA ARG A 329 21.32 -8.04 -25.51
C ARG A 329 21.45 -6.61 -24.98
N LEU A 330 21.38 -5.62 -25.86
CA LEU A 330 21.42 -4.21 -25.46
C LEU A 330 20.20 -3.80 -24.61
N ASP A 331 19.07 -4.48 -24.81
CA ASP A 331 17.83 -4.21 -24.10
C ASP A 331 17.86 -4.76 -22.65
N LEU A 332 18.80 -5.65 -22.32
CA LEU A 332 19.01 -6.17 -20.96
C LEU A 332 19.39 -5.09 -19.95
N TRP A 333 19.99 -3.99 -20.41
CA TRP A 333 20.28 -2.85 -19.57
C TRP A 333 19.00 -2.21 -18.99
N GLY A 334 17.87 -2.33 -19.70
CA GLY A 334 16.57 -1.93 -19.15
C GLY A 334 16.20 -2.76 -17.91
N VAL A 335 16.45 -4.06 -17.94
CA VAL A 335 16.20 -4.98 -16.82
C VAL A 335 17.14 -4.67 -15.65
N VAL A 336 18.44 -4.47 -15.92
CA VAL A 336 19.45 -4.04 -14.93
C VAL A 336 19.01 -2.78 -14.18
N LEU A 337 18.63 -1.74 -14.92
CA LEU A 337 18.16 -0.47 -14.34
C LEU A 337 16.89 -0.66 -13.50
N CYS A 338 15.94 -1.47 -13.98
CA CYS A 338 14.72 -1.77 -13.24
C CYS A 338 15.00 -2.52 -11.93
N THR A 339 15.95 -3.46 -11.92
CA THR A 339 16.36 -4.17 -10.70
C THR A 339 16.93 -3.22 -9.64
N TYR A 340 17.69 -2.20 -10.05
CA TYR A 340 18.19 -1.19 -9.11
C TYR A 340 17.09 -0.30 -8.53
N LEU A 341 16.06 0.00 -9.32
CA LEU A 341 14.92 0.80 -8.86
C LEU A 341 13.99 0.01 -7.94
N LEU A 342 13.80 -1.27 -8.19
CA LEU A 342 12.84 -2.11 -7.50
C LEU A 342 13.22 -2.31 -6.02
N PRO A 343 12.49 -1.71 -5.06
CA PRO A 343 12.74 -1.98 -3.65
C PRO A 343 12.38 -3.43 -3.32
N ALA A 344 12.92 -3.88 -2.19
CA ALA A 344 12.69 -5.19 -1.59
C ALA A 344 11.22 -5.41 -1.20
N THR A 345 10.39 -5.72 -2.20
CA THR A 345 8.94 -5.91 -2.05
C THR A 345 8.53 -7.28 -2.58
N GLU A 346 7.30 -7.70 -2.30
CA GLU A 346 6.73 -8.93 -2.84
C GLU A 346 6.70 -8.96 -4.37
N TRP A 347 6.64 -7.79 -5.02
CA TRP A 347 6.59 -7.66 -6.48
C TRP A 347 7.82 -8.24 -7.19
N LYS A 348 8.98 -8.27 -6.54
CA LYS A 348 10.21 -8.85 -7.11
C LYS A 348 10.03 -10.31 -7.50
N TRP A 349 9.28 -11.08 -6.71
CA TRP A 349 9.01 -12.48 -6.97
C TRP A 349 8.03 -12.67 -8.13
N GLY A 350 7.01 -11.80 -8.24
CA GLY A 350 6.12 -11.78 -9.39
C GLY A 350 6.83 -11.41 -10.70
N ILE A 351 7.76 -10.45 -10.64
CA ILE A 351 8.58 -10.04 -11.78
C ILE A 351 9.56 -11.15 -12.20
N LEU A 352 10.21 -11.82 -11.25
CA LEU A 352 11.06 -12.98 -11.52
C LEU A 352 10.28 -14.09 -12.23
N LEU A 353 9.10 -14.46 -11.71
CA LEU A 353 8.25 -15.49 -12.33
C LEU A 353 7.79 -15.08 -13.73
N LEU A 354 7.39 -13.82 -13.92
CA LEU A 354 7.07 -13.30 -15.24
C LEU A 354 8.25 -13.40 -16.21
N PHE A 355 9.47 -13.07 -15.77
CA PHE A 355 10.66 -13.18 -16.60
C PHE A 355 11.00 -14.64 -16.96
N LEU A 356 10.89 -15.56 -15.99
CA LEU A 356 11.02 -17.00 -16.20
C LEU A 356 10.02 -17.49 -17.25
N PHE A 357 8.74 -17.17 -17.07
CA PHE A 357 7.66 -17.59 -17.96
C PHE A 357 7.80 -17.03 -19.37
N LEU A 358 8.14 -15.75 -19.53
CA LEU A 358 8.44 -15.16 -20.83
C LEU A 358 9.63 -15.86 -21.49
N THR A 359 10.69 -16.14 -20.74
CA THR A 359 11.86 -16.86 -21.27
C THR A 359 11.46 -18.27 -21.74
N CYS A 360 10.65 -19.00 -20.97
CA CYS A 360 10.12 -20.31 -21.38
C CYS A 360 9.27 -20.24 -22.66
N CYS A 361 8.37 -19.27 -22.77
CA CYS A 361 7.46 -19.11 -23.91
C CYS A 361 8.19 -18.85 -25.23
N PHE A 362 9.23 -18.02 -25.20
CA PHE A 362 9.88 -17.54 -26.41
C PHE A 362 11.13 -18.35 -26.77
N THR A 363 11.67 -19.19 -25.88
CA THR A 363 12.95 -19.88 -26.12
C THR A 363 12.86 -20.81 -27.34
N PRO A 364 13.85 -20.79 -28.26
CA PRO A 364 13.79 -21.59 -29.49
C PRO A 364 13.70 -23.10 -29.25
N SER A 365 13.00 -23.83 -30.13
CA SER A 365 12.77 -25.28 -30.06
C SER A 365 14.01 -26.15 -29.82
N PRO A 366 15.21 -25.85 -30.37
CA PRO A 366 16.42 -26.64 -30.09
C PRO A 366 16.85 -26.63 -28.62
N ARG A 367 16.36 -25.69 -27.81
CA ARG A 367 16.78 -25.47 -26.41
C ARG A 367 15.71 -25.84 -25.39
N ARG A 368 14.85 -26.82 -25.71
CA ARG A 368 13.80 -27.33 -24.80
C ARG A 368 14.31 -27.79 -23.43
N ARG A 369 15.57 -28.24 -23.33
CA ARG A 369 16.19 -28.58 -22.03
C ARG A 369 16.32 -27.36 -21.12
N GLU A 370 16.62 -26.19 -21.67
CA GLU A 370 16.69 -24.94 -20.90
C GLU A 370 15.29 -24.53 -20.43
N VAL A 371 14.26 -24.69 -21.27
CA VAL A 371 12.86 -24.47 -20.89
C VAL A 371 12.46 -25.39 -19.74
N ALA A 372 12.80 -26.68 -19.83
CA ALA A 372 12.52 -27.64 -18.77
C ALA A 372 13.22 -27.31 -17.45
N LEU A 373 14.48 -26.87 -17.51
CA LEU A 373 15.23 -26.43 -16.34
C LEU A 373 14.59 -25.19 -15.69
N LEU A 374 14.29 -24.15 -16.47
CA LEU A 374 13.66 -22.93 -15.95
C LEU A 374 12.28 -23.21 -15.37
N ALA A 375 11.49 -24.07 -16.02
CA ALA A 375 10.19 -24.50 -15.53
C ALA A 375 10.31 -25.30 -14.22
N ALA A 376 11.29 -26.20 -14.11
CA ALA A 376 11.58 -26.91 -12.85
C ALA A 376 12.00 -25.95 -11.72
N CYS A 377 12.78 -24.92 -12.03
CA CYS A 377 13.16 -23.89 -11.05
C CYS A 377 11.99 -22.98 -10.64
N ALA A 378 11.00 -22.77 -11.52
CA ALA A 378 9.84 -21.94 -11.24
C ALA A 378 8.87 -22.57 -10.22
N GLY A 379 8.76 -23.91 -10.18
CA GLY A 379 7.88 -24.61 -9.23
C GLY A 379 8.11 -24.24 -7.76
N PRO A 380 9.34 -24.35 -7.23
CA PRO A 380 9.67 -23.91 -5.87
C PRO A 380 9.37 -22.43 -5.61
N VAL A 381 9.66 -21.56 -6.58
CA VAL A 381 9.39 -20.11 -6.46
C VAL A 381 7.89 -19.85 -6.41
N MET A 382 7.07 -20.58 -7.15
CA MET A 382 5.62 -20.46 -7.12
C MET A 382 5.06 -20.82 -5.74
N VAL A 383 5.53 -21.92 -5.14
CA VAL A 383 5.12 -22.33 -3.78
C VAL A 383 5.57 -21.27 -2.77
N TYR A 384 6.84 -20.86 -2.83
CA TYR A 384 7.38 -19.82 -1.96
C TYR A 384 6.60 -18.51 -2.04
N ALA A 385 6.36 -17.99 -3.25
CA ALA A 385 5.66 -16.72 -3.47
C ALA A 385 4.20 -16.80 -3.00
N SER A 386 3.55 -17.95 -3.18
CA SER A 386 2.19 -18.20 -2.69
C SER A 386 2.11 -18.17 -1.16
N LEU A 387 3.11 -18.74 -0.48
CA LEU A 387 3.23 -18.76 0.98
C LEU A 387 3.79 -17.46 1.57
N LEU A 388 4.37 -16.61 0.73
CA LEU A 388 4.80 -15.26 1.11
C LEU A 388 3.58 -14.33 1.19
N LYS A 389 2.76 -14.28 0.13
CA LYS A 389 1.54 -13.48 0.10
C LYS A 389 0.49 -14.12 -0.80
N PHE A 390 -0.72 -14.31 -0.29
CA PHE A 390 -1.76 -15.08 -0.99
C PHE A 390 -2.18 -14.46 -2.33
N SER A 391 -2.13 -13.14 -2.46
CA SER A 391 -2.42 -12.47 -3.74
C SER A 391 -1.43 -12.83 -4.85
N LEU A 392 -0.18 -13.16 -4.52
CA LEU A 392 0.77 -13.68 -5.51
C LEU A 392 0.35 -15.05 -6.03
N ALA A 393 -0.26 -15.90 -5.20
CA ALA A 393 -0.79 -17.19 -5.66
C ALA A 393 -1.83 -17.00 -6.77
N ILE A 394 -2.73 -16.03 -6.61
CA ILE A 394 -3.75 -15.70 -7.62
C ILE A 394 -3.09 -15.18 -8.90
N ILE A 395 -2.11 -14.26 -8.79
CA ILE A 395 -1.34 -13.77 -9.93
C ILE A 395 -0.66 -14.93 -10.67
N ILE A 396 -0.03 -15.84 -9.93
CA ILE A 396 0.69 -17.00 -10.48
C ILE A 396 -0.25 -17.94 -11.22
N ILE A 397 -1.41 -18.27 -10.66
CA ILE A 397 -2.41 -19.12 -11.32
C ILE A 397 -2.83 -18.48 -12.64
N CYS A 398 -3.18 -17.19 -12.63
CA CYS A 398 -3.51 -16.45 -13.85
C CYS A 398 -2.35 -16.44 -14.85
N SER A 399 -1.11 -16.22 -14.40
CA SER A 399 0.08 -16.23 -15.26
C SER A 399 0.33 -17.60 -15.90
N VAL A 400 0.20 -18.70 -15.15
CA VAL A 400 0.35 -20.06 -15.69
C VAL A 400 -0.73 -20.34 -16.74
N ILE A 401 -1.99 -19.95 -16.49
CA ILE A 401 -3.06 -20.06 -17.49
C ILE A 401 -2.69 -19.30 -18.77
N MET A 402 -2.22 -18.05 -18.65
CA MET A 402 -1.82 -17.25 -19.81
C MET A 402 -0.62 -17.85 -20.57
N VAL A 403 0.34 -18.47 -19.85
CA VAL A 403 1.46 -19.19 -20.46
C VAL A 403 0.97 -20.42 -21.23
N VAL A 404 0.12 -21.25 -20.63
CA VAL A 404 -0.43 -22.44 -21.27
C VAL A 404 -1.23 -22.05 -22.52
N LEU A 405 -2.09 -21.04 -22.43
CA LEU A 405 -2.83 -20.51 -23.58
C LEU A 405 -1.88 -20.02 -24.69
N TYR A 406 -0.84 -19.27 -24.33
CA TYR A 406 0.17 -18.83 -25.29
C TYR A 406 0.86 -20.01 -25.98
N LEU A 407 1.29 -21.03 -25.22
CA LEU A 407 1.96 -22.21 -25.78
C LEU A 407 1.01 -23.02 -26.68
N VAL A 408 -0.26 -23.18 -26.32
CA VAL A 408 -1.27 -23.86 -27.15
C VAL A 408 -1.49 -23.14 -28.48
N LEU A 409 -1.51 -21.81 -28.46
CA LEU A 409 -1.75 -20.98 -29.64
C LEU A 409 -0.52 -20.82 -30.54
N PHE A 410 0.68 -20.75 -29.96
CA PHE A 410 1.88 -20.31 -30.68
C PHE A 410 3.09 -21.26 -30.62
N ASN A 411 3.13 -22.22 -29.68
CA ASN A 411 4.29 -23.10 -29.49
C ASN A 411 3.93 -24.45 -28.82
N ARG A 412 3.05 -25.25 -29.45
CA ARG A 412 2.53 -26.51 -28.86
C ARG A 412 3.61 -27.50 -28.47
N GLY A 413 4.72 -27.52 -29.21
CA GLY A 413 5.84 -28.41 -28.94
C GLY A 413 6.56 -28.12 -27.62
N ALA A 414 6.47 -26.90 -27.08
CA ALA A 414 7.08 -26.54 -25.81
C ALA A 414 6.20 -26.87 -24.58
N ILE A 415 4.94 -27.28 -24.78
CA ILE A 415 3.98 -27.53 -23.69
C ILE A 415 4.53 -28.57 -22.72
N LEU A 416 4.94 -29.75 -23.18
CA LEU A 416 5.44 -30.81 -22.29
C LEU A 416 6.76 -30.41 -21.63
N ALA A 417 7.64 -29.72 -22.35
CA ALA A 417 8.91 -29.22 -21.81
C ALA A 417 8.71 -28.14 -20.73
N PHE A 418 7.56 -27.46 -20.71
CA PHE A 418 7.21 -26.50 -19.67
C PHE A 418 6.40 -27.16 -18.55
N LEU A 419 5.27 -27.77 -18.88
CA LEU A 419 4.26 -28.20 -17.92
C LEU A 419 4.71 -29.41 -17.09
N ALA A 420 5.37 -30.41 -17.68
CA ALA A 420 5.81 -31.59 -16.92
C ALA A 420 6.83 -31.24 -15.82
N PRO A 421 7.97 -30.57 -16.11
CA PRO A 421 8.92 -30.19 -15.06
C PRO A 421 8.36 -29.16 -14.08
N LEU A 422 7.52 -28.23 -14.54
CA LEU A 422 6.84 -27.29 -13.65
C LEU A 422 5.95 -28.02 -12.65
N SER A 423 5.08 -28.91 -13.12
CA SER A 423 4.15 -29.65 -12.27
C SER A 423 4.90 -30.56 -11.30
N ILE A 424 5.91 -31.30 -11.75
CA ILE A 424 6.71 -32.18 -10.88
C ILE A 424 7.41 -31.37 -9.79
N SER A 425 8.12 -30.31 -10.17
CA SER A 425 8.85 -29.48 -9.20
C SER A 425 7.92 -28.72 -8.24
N PHE A 426 6.76 -28.26 -8.72
CA PHE A 426 5.72 -27.64 -7.90
C PHE A 426 5.16 -28.64 -6.88
N LEU A 427 4.81 -29.85 -7.30
CA LEU A 427 4.28 -30.88 -6.41
C LEU A 427 5.30 -31.31 -5.35
N ILE A 428 6.56 -31.51 -5.74
CA ILE A 428 7.66 -31.79 -4.79
C ILE A 428 7.79 -30.64 -3.79
N SER A 429 7.81 -29.39 -4.26
CA SER A 429 7.95 -28.21 -3.40
C SER A 429 6.75 -28.03 -2.48
N LEU A 430 5.54 -28.34 -2.95
CA LEU A 430 4.32 -28.29 -2.16
C LEU A 430 4.33 -29.37 -1.06
N CYS A 431 4.78 -30.58 -1.37
CA CYS A 431 4.97 -31.65 -0.38
C CYS A 431 6.01 -31.28 0.67
N LEU A 432 7.14 -30.66 0.26
CA LEU A 432 8.16 -30.17 1.19
C LEU A 432 7.61 -29.04 2.06
N ALA A 433 6.92 -28.06 1.47
CA ALA A 433 6.29 -26.98 2.22
C ALA A 433 5.23 -27.51 3.21
N ARG A 434 4.42 -28.49 2.79
CA ARG A 434 3.52 -29.21 3.69
C ARG A 434 4.30 -29.81 4.84
N GLN A 435 5.36 -30.57 4.58
CA GLN A 435 6.11 -31.27 5.64
C GLN A 435 6.77 -30.30 6.63
N SER A 436 7.28 -29.17 6.15
CA SER A 436 8.05 -28.23 6.97
C SER A 436 7.23 -27.15 7.67
N LEU A 437 6.10 -26.73 7.09
CA LEU A 437 5.35 -25.54 7.55
C LEU A 437 3.95 -25.85 8.07
N PHE A 438 3.41 -27.03 7.77
CA PHE A 438 2.06 -27.40 8.16
C PHE A 438 2.06 -28.76 8.88
N PRO A 439 1.15 -28.99 9.82
CA PRO A 439 1.04 -30.30 10.49
C PRO A 439 0.37 -31.35 9.60
N SER A 440 -0.55 -30.93 8.72
CA SER A 440 -1.31 -31.81 7.82
C SER A 440 -1.72 -31.10 6.52
N PHE A 441 -2.13 -31.88 5.51
CA PHE A 441 -2.75 -31.31 4.30
C PHE A 441 -4.06 -30.59 4.61
N ALA A 442 -4.81 -31.05 5.62
CA ALA A 442 -6.03 -30.38 6.08
C ALA A 442 -5.72 -28.97 6.61
N ALA A 443 -4.67 -28.82 7.42
CA ALA A 443 -4.24 -27.50 7.89
C ALA A 443 -3.82 -26.56 6.75
N MET A 444 -3.08 -27.07 5.75
CA MET A 444 -2.72 -26.30 4.56
C MET A 444 -3.96 -25.87 3.75
N ALA A 445 -4.97 -26.75 3.63
CA ALA A 445 -6.23 -26.43 2.98
C ALA A 445 -7.04 -25.39 3.77
N THR A 446 -7.08 -25.50 5.11
CA THR A 446 -7.68 -24.50 6.00
C THR A 446 -7.02 -23.13 5.84
N TRP A 447 -5.68 -23.08 5.81
CA TRP A 447 -4.96 -21.84 5.54
C TRP A 447 -5.33 -21.22 4.18
N ALA A 448 -5.39 -22.03 3.12
CA ALA A 448 -5.77 -21.54 1.80
C ALA A 448 -7.21 -21.01 1.78
N SER A 449 -8.14 -21.70 2.46
CA SER A 449 -9.55 -21.30 2.55
C SER A 449 -9.72 -20.00 3.32
N ILE A 450 -9.08 -19.85 4.48
CA ILE A 450 -9.13 -18.63 5.29
C ILE A 450 -8.42 -17.47 4.58
N SER A 451 -7.29 -17.73 3.91
CA SER A 451 -6.59 -16.70 3.11
C SER A 451 -7.45 -16.22 1.93
N TRP A 452 -8.23 -17.10 1.32
CA TRP A 452 -9.20 -16.74 0.29
C TRP A 452 -10.34 -15.87 0.84
N GLU A 453 -10.85 -16.19 2.03
CA GLU A 453 -11.84 -15.38 2.74
C GLU A 453 -11.30 -13.97 3.05
N ILE A 454 -10.07 -13.87 3.57
CA ILE A 454 -9.37 -12.60 3.79
C ILE A 454 -9.24 -11.80 2.49
N ALA A 455 -8.78 -12.44 1.41
CA ALA A 455 -8.61 -11.79 0.11
C ALA A 455 -9.94 -11.27 -0.47
N THR A 456 -11.03 -12.01 -0.25
CA THR A 456 -12.38 -11.62 -0.68
C THR A 456 -12.88 -10.41 0.11
N GLY A 457 -12.79 -10.46 1.44
CA GLY A 457 -13.21 -9.36 2.33
C GLY A 457 -12.37 -8.09 2.19
N TYR A 458 -11.08 -8.23 1.84
CA TYR A 458 -10.14 -7.11 1.70
C TYR A 458 -10.66 -6.01 0.75
N ASN A 459 -11.24 -6.38 -0.40
CA ASN A 459 -11.73 -5.40 -1.39
C ASN A 459 -12.89 -4.53 -0.87
N THR A 460 -13.65 -5.01 0.11
CA THR A 460 -14.72 -4.24 0.77
C THR A 460 -14.16 -3.44 1.94
N ALA A 461 -13.34 -4.10 2.76
CA ALA A 461 -12.84 -3.54 4.00
C ALA A 461 -11.67 -2.57 3.84
N MET A 462 -10.96 -2.53 2.72
CA MET A 462 -9.80 -1.64 2.53
C MET A 462 -10.08 -0.43 1.64
N VAL A 463 -11.33 -0.24 1.23
CA VAL A 463 -11.78 0.93 0.46
C VAL A 463 -11.80 2.20 1.30
N THR A 464 -10.85 3.10 1.05
CA THR A 464 -10.80 4.43 1.64
C THR A 464 -11.38 5.50 0.72
N GLN A 465 -11.82 6.63 1.27
CA GLN A 465 -12.21 7.78 0.46
C GLN A 465 -11.06 8.19 -0.48
N ALA A 466 -11.40 8.51 -1.72
CA ALA A 466 -10.45 8.93 -2.73
C ALA A 466 -11.11 10.03 -3.59
N SER A 467 -10.35 11.06 -3.92
CA SER A 467 -10.76 12.09 -4.87
C SER A 467 -10.92 11.50 -6.27
N SER A 468 -11.72 12.17 -7.11
CA SER A 468 -11.87 11.77 -8.53
C SER A 468 -10.53 11.75 -9.26
N LEU A 469 -9.61 12.64 -8.89
CA LEU A 469 -8.25 12.68 -9.45
C LEU A 469 -7.43 11.44 -9.04
N GLU A 470 -7.43 11.09 -7.75
CA GLU A 470 -6.73 9.90 -7.25
C GLU A 470 -7.23 8.61 -7.90
N LEU A 471 -8.52 8.53 -8.21
CA LEU A 471 -9.10 7.40 -8.92
C LEU A 471 -8.81 7.44 -10.42
N ALA A 472 -8.80 8.63 -11.03
CA ALA A 472 -8.50 8.79 -12.46
C ALA A 472 -7.04 8.44 -12.79
N ILE A 473 -6.09 8.73 -11.91
CA ILE A 473 -4.66 8.48 -12.14
C ILE A 473 -4.38 7.00 -12.51
N PRO A 474 -4.75 5.97 -11.72
CA PRO A 474 -4.58 4.56 -12.10
C PRO A 474 -5.13 4.23 -13.49
N PHE A 475 -6.30 4.78 -13.88
CA PHE A 475 -6.88 4.55 -15.20
C PHE A 475 -6.11 5.25 -16.31
N ILE A 476 -5.70 6.50 -16.11
CA ILE A 476 -4.86 7.25 -17.07
C ILE A 476 -3.55 6.51 -17.30
N LEU A 477 -2.97 5.95 -16.23
CA LEU A 477 -1.73 5.18 -16.30
C LEU A 477 -1.93 3.84 -16.99
N LEU A 478 -3.01 3.12 -16.68
CA LEU A 478 -3.32 1.86 -17.35
C LEU A 478 -3.61 2.09 -18.85
N ALA A 479 -4.44 3.07 -19.18
CA ALA A 479 -4.75 3.45 -20.56
C ALA A 479 -3.49 3.95 -21.29
N GLY A 480 -2.68 4.77 -20.61
CA GLY A 480 -1.39 5.25 -21.09
C GLY A 480 -0.42 4.10 -21.34
N PHE A 481 -0.32 3.13 -20.43
CA PHE A 481 0.48 1.91 -20.60
C PHE A 481 -0.03 1.09 -21.79
N ILE A 482 -1.32 0.79 -21.87
CA ILE A 482 -1.91 0.00 -22.97
C ILE A 482 -1.71 0.70 -24.32
N GLY A 483 -2.02 2.00 -24.42
CA GLY A 483 -1.86 2.76 -25.65
C GLY A 483 -0.40 2.97 -26.04
N ALA A 484 0.48 3.13 -25.06
CA ALA A 484 1.92 3.24 -25.30
C ALA A 484 2.50 1.90 -25.79
N VAL A 485 2.00 0.79 -25.25
CA VAL A 485 2.47 -0.56 -25.60
C VAL A 485 1.88 -0.97 -26.95
N LEU A 486 0.59 -0.85 -27.22
CA LEU A 486 -0.02 -1.30 -28.48
C LEU A 486 0.61 -0.67 -29.75
N PRO A 487 1.16 -1.48 -30.68
CA PRO A 487 1.61 -0.98 -31.99
C PRO A 487 0.39 -0.82 -32.92
N PHE A 488 -0.39 0.25 -32.74
CA PHE A 488 -1.69 0.49 -33.41
C PHE A 488 -1.68 0.29 -34.93
N LYS A 489 -0.55 0.54 -35.61
CA LYS A 489 -0.44 0.41 -37.07
C LYS A 489 -0.09 -1.01 -37.57
N ARG A 490 0.33 -1.92 -36.68
CA ARG A 490 0.91 -3.24 -37.02
C ARG A 490 0.63 -4.29 -35.94
N LEU A 491 -0.59 -4.33 -35.41
CA LEU A 491 -0.97 -5.31 -34.41
C LEU A 491 -0.97 -6.72 -35.04
N THR A 492 -0.38 -7.69 -34.35
CA THR A 492 -0.41 -9.11 -34.78
C THR A 492 -0.80 -9.99 -33.59
N PRO A 493 -1.27 -11.24 -33.82
CA PRO A 493 -1.63 -12.16 -32.74
C PRO A 493 -0.50 -12.39 -31.73
N ARG A 494 0.77 -12.36 -32.16
CA ARG A 494 1.93 -12.48 -31.25
C ARG A 494 2.10 -11.27 -30.34
N HIS A 495 1.72 -10.07 -30.77
CA HIS A 495 1.70 -8.88 -29.90
C HIS A 495 0.65 -9.03 -28.80
N ILE A 496 -0.54 -9.49 -29.18
CA ILE A 496 -1.62 -9.79 -28.23
C ILE A 496 -1.20 -10.89 -27.26
N GLY A 497 -0.54 -11.94 -27.76
CA GLY A 497 0.02 -13.02 -26.93
C GLY A 497 1.03 -12.51 -25.90
N LEU A 498 1.94 -11.61 -26.26
CA LEU A 498 2.87 -11.01 -25.30
C LEU A 498 2.16 -10.16 -24.24
N LEU A 499 1.15 -9.37 -24.66
CA LEU A 499 0.35 -8.56 -23.75
C LEU A 499 -0.47 -9.41 -22.77
N MET A 500 -1.02 -10.52 -23.24
CA MET A 500 -1.74 -11.51 -22.44
C MET A 500 -0.85 -12.09 -21.33
N LEU A 501 0.43 -12.36 -21.61
CA LEU A 501 1.38 -12.90 -20.62
C LEU A 501 1.68 -11.91 -19.48
N VAL A 502 1.70 -10.61 -19.75
CA VAL A 502 1.96 -9.58 -18.73
C VAL A 502 0.69 -9.08 -18.03
N ALA A 503 -0.49 -9.34 -18.60
CA ALA A 503 -1.77 -8.83 -18.12
C ALA A 503 -2.07 -9.14 -16.65
N PRO A 504 -1.81 -10.35 -16.10
CA PRO A 504 -2.09 -10.62 -14.69
C PRO A 504 -1.33 -9.68 -13.73
N LEU A 505 -0.03 -9.48 -13.96
CA LEU A 505 0.78 -8.64 -13.08
C LEU A 505 0.39 -7.15 -13.18
N VAL A 506 0.11 -6.67 -14.40
CA VAL A 506 -0.34 -5.29 -14.65
C VAL A 506 -1.73 -5.05 -14.04
N PHE A 507 -2.65 -6.00 -14.20
CA PHE A 507 -4.00 -5.92 -13.64
C PHE A 507 -3.94 -5.84 -12.11
N PHE A 508 -3.14 -6.68 -11.46
CA PHE A 508 -3.01 -6.60 -10.00
C PHE A 508 -2.33 -5.31 -9.56
N ALA A 509 -1.30 -4.82 -10.24
CA ALA A 509 -0.69 -3.52 -9.91
C ALA A 509 -1.71 -2.36 -10.01
N PHE A 510 -2.55 -2.37 -11.04
CA PHE A 510 -3.70 -1.47 -11.14
C PHE A 510 -4.67 -1.66 -9.97
N LYS A 511 -5.05 -2.91 -9.68
CA LYS A 511 -6.00 -3.25 -8.61
C LYS A 511 -5.55 -2.76 -7.24
N TYR A 512 -4.28 -3.00 -6.91
CA TYR A 512 -3.64 -2.49 -5.68
C TYR A 512 -3.68 -0.96 -5.59
N SER A 513 -3.67 -0.26 -6.72
CA SER A 513 -3.70 1.19 -6.80
C SER A 513 -5.10 1.79 -6.62
N VAL A 514 -6.16 1.06 -6.97
CA VAL A 514 -7.55 1.53 -6.90
C VAL A 514 -8.30 1.07 -5.66
N THR A 515 -7.97 -0.09 -5.08
CA THR A 515 -8.70 -0.62 -3.92
C THR A 515 -8.57 0.31 -2.71
N ARG A 516 -7.35 0.76 -2.39
CA ARG A 516 -7.05 1.69 -1.30
C ARG A 516 -6.25 2.87 -1.85
N ALA A 517 -6.68 4.09 -1.57
CA ALA A 517 -5.91 5.28 -1.93
C ALA A 517 -4.58 5.30 -1.17
N GLY A 518 -3.50 5.75 -1.81
CA GLY A 518 -2.18 5.84 -1.21
C GLY A 518 -1.05 5.41 -2.15
N LEU A 519 -0.01 4.79 -1.58
CA LEU A 519 1.24 4.48 -2.29
C LEU A 519 1.13 3.41 -3.39
N GLY A 520 -0.03 2.78 -3.58
CA GLY A 520 -0.26 1.75 -4.61
C GLY A 520 0.07 2.25 -6.02
N VAL A 521 -0.44 3.43 -6.37
CA VAL A 521 -0.19 4.09 -7.68
C VAL A 521 1.30 4.28 -7.92
N ILE A 522 2.02 4.75 -6.90
CA ILE A 522 3.46 5.00 -6.98
C ILE A 522 4.21 3.69 -7.17
N ARG A 523 3.86 2.64 -6.43
CA ARG A 523 4.48 1.31 -6.59
C ARG A 523 4.23 0.76 -8.01
N ALA A 524 3.02 0.94 -8.54
CA ALA A 524 2.69 0.54 -9.90
C ALA A 524 3.48 1.33 -10.96
N LEU A 525 3.67 2.63 -10.77
CA LEU A 525 4.40 3.51 -11.70
C LEU A 525 5.91 3.37 -11.64
N ALA A 526 6.47 3.43 -10.44
CA ALA A 526 7.91 3.50 -10.22
C ALA A 526 8.58 2.13 -10.31
N TYR A 527 7.84 1.06 -10.02
CA TYR A 527 8.41 -0.29 -9.93
C TYR A 527 7.81 -1.25 -10.93
N VAL A 528 6.50 -1.52 -10.88
CA VAL A 528 5.90 -2.60 -11.67
C VAL A 528 5.89 -2.29 -13.17
N SER A 529 5.40 -1.11 -13.56
CA SER A 529 5.32 -0.68 -14.96
C SER A 529 6.66 -0.69 -15.70
N PRO A 530 7.75 -0.06 -15.19
CA PRO A 530 9.05 -0.09 -15.86
C PRO A 530 9.62 -1.52 -15.91
N CYS A 531 9.48 -2.32 -14.86
CA CYS A 531 9.92 -3.72 -14.88
C CYS A 531 9.19 -4.51 -15.99
N VAL A 532 7.85 -4.42 -16.05
CA VAL A 532 7.06 -5.09 -17.09
C VAL A 532 7.44 -4.59 -18.48
N LEU A 533 7.61 -3.27 -18.68
CA LEU A 533 8.04 -2.70 -19.96
C LEU A 533 9.42 -3.19 -20.37
N SER A 534 10.35 -3.31 -19.42
CA SER A 534 11.69 -3.85 -19.69
C SER A 534 11.61 -5.29 -20.18
N LEU A 535 10.75 -6.12 -19.59
CA LEU A 535 10.52 -7.49 -20.04
C LEU A 535 9.80 -7.54 -21.40
N VAL A 536 8.77 -6.72 -21.62
CA VAL A 536 8.13 -6.60 -22.95
C VAL A 536 9.16 -6.20 -24.01
N LEU A 537 10.05 -5.26 -23.71
CA LEU A 537 11.11 -4.80 -24.60
C LEU A 537 12.04 -5.95 -25.02
N LEU A 538 12.37 -6.88 -24.11
CA LEU A 538 13.22 -8.04 -24.40
C LEU A 538 12.62 -8.97 -25.46
N PHE A 539 11.30 -9.23 -25.39
CA PHE A 539 10.62 -10.23 -26.22
C PHE A 539 9.85 -9.62 -27.40
N CYS A 540 9.73 -8.29 -27.47
CA CYS A 540 9.04 -7.63 -28.56
C CYS A 540 9.80 -7.68 -29.90
N ALA A 541 9.04 -7.56 -30.99
CA ALA A 541 9.58 -7.51 -32.34
C ALA A 541 10.51 -6.30 -32.53
N PRO A 542 11.58 -6.40 -33.36
CA PRO A 542 12.55 -5.31 -33.56
C PRO A 542 11.94 -3.97 -33.98
N SER A 543 10.85 -3.99 -34.77
CA SER A 543 10.11 -2.81 -35.20
C SER A 543 9.51 -2.01 -34.04
N TRP A 544 9.23 -2.68 -32.92
CA TRP A 544 8.55 -2.12 -31.75
C TRP A 544 9.51 -1.62 -30.67
N ARG A 545 10.75 -2.13 -30.66
CA ARG A 545 11.76 -1.82 -29.65
C ARG A 545 12.08 -0.34 -29.50
N LYS A 546 12.11 0.42 -30.60
CA LYS A 546 12.38 1.85 -30.53
C LYS A 546 11.33 2.60 -29.73
N GLN A 547 10.05 2.25 -29.89
CA GLN A 547 8.95 2.81 -29.12
C GLN A 547 9.04 2.35 -27.67
N MET A 548 9.24 1.04 -27.45
CA MET A 548 9.36 0.46 -26.11
C MET A 548 10.53 1.06 -25.29
N ARG A 549 11.70 1.29 -25.90
CA ARG A 549 12.83 1.97 -25.25
C ARG A 549 12.49 3.39 -24.79
N ARG A 550 11.80 4.16 -25.63
CA ARG A 550 11.38 5.54 -25.27
C ARG A 550 10.41 5.55 -24.11
N LEU A 551 9.48 4.61 -24.10
CA LEU A 551 8.49 4.49 -23.04
C LEU A 551 9.14 4.02 -21.75
N LEU A 552 9.98 2.99 -21.81
CA LEU A 552 10.78 2.57 -20.66
C LEU A 552 11.60 3.73 -20.10
N ALA A 553 12.28 4.51 -20.94
CA ALA A 553 13.02 5.69 -20.50
C ALA A 553 12.11 6.70 -19.78
N CYS A 554 10.92 6.99 -20.33
CA CYS A 554 9.95 7.88 -19.71
C CYS A 554 9.53 7.38 -18.32
N TYR A 555 9.15 6.11 -18.21
CA TYR A 555 8.76 5.50 -16.94
C TYR A 555 9.91 5.46 -15.93
N LEU A 556 11.14 5.19 -16.35
CA LEU A 556 12.32 5.22 -15.48
C LEU A 556 12.57 6.63 -14.94
N VAL A 557 12.47 7.67 -15.79
CA VAL A 557 12.65 9.08 -15.37
C VAL A 557 11.56 9.50 -14.39
N VAL A 558 10.30 9.30 -14.76
CA VAL A 558 9.15 9.69 -13.92
C VAL A 558 9.16 8.88 -12.62
N GLY A 559 9.36 7.57 -12.70
CA GLY A 559 9.42 6.67 -11.56
C GLY A 559 10.52 7.03 -10.58
N THR A 560 11.74 7.28 -11.07
CA THR A 560 12.87 7.68 -10.22
C THR A 560 12.61 9.03 -9.56
N LEU A 561 12.09 10.02 -10.30
CA LEU A 561 11.75 11.32 -9.74
C LEU A 561 10.71 11.19 -8.63
N LEU A 562 9.65 10.40 -8.86
CA LEU A 562 8.63 10.12 -7.86
C LEU A 562 9.23 9.42 -6.63
N SER A 563 10.03 8.37 -6.82
CA SER A 563 10.69 7.66 -5.71
C SER A 563 11.63 8.56 -4.91
N VAL A 564 12.38 9.46 -5.54
CA VAL A 564 13.26 10.42 -4.84
C VAL A 564 12.45 11.43 -4.04
N VAL A 565 11.44 12.05 -4.68
CA VAL A 565 10.58 13.05 -4.04
C VAL A 565 9.86 12.43 -2.84
N ILE A 566 9.27 11.25 -3.02
CA ILE A 566 8.55 10.54 -1.97
C ILE A 566 9.51 10.03 -0.91
N GLY A 567 10.63 9.42 -1.28
CA GLY A 567 11.61 8.93 -0.32
C GLY A 567 12.17 10.04 0.57
N TYR A 568 12.34 11.24 0.03
CA TYR A 568 12.66 12.43 0.82
C TYR A 568 11.57 12.76 1.85
N PHE A 569 10.29 12.74 1.45
CA PHE A 569 9.17 13.02 2.36
C PHE A 569 8.96 11.95 3.43
N TYR A 570 9.18 10.68 3.10
CA TYR A 570 9.00 9.56 4.03
C TYR A 570 10.26 9.27 4.85
N GLY A 571 11.36 10.00 4.62
CA GLY A 571 12.65 9.73 5.26
C GLY A 571 13.19 8.33 4.99
N ALA A 572 12.77 7.70 3.89
CA ALA A 572 13.04 6.30 3.59
C ALA A 572 13.47 6.12 2.13
N PRO A 573 14.51 5.32 1.84
CA PRO A 573 14.91 5.04 0.48
C PRO A 573 13.83 4.24 -0.25
N MET A 574 13.28 4.84 -1.31
CA MET A 574 12.27 4.22 -2.19
C MET A 574 12.91 3.56 -3.41
N ILE A 575 14.22 3.30 -3.36
CA ILE A 575 15.01 2.68 -4.44
C ILE A 575 15.68 1.43 -3.84
N GLY A 576 15.71 0.34 -4.61
CA GLY A 576 16.26 -0.95 -4.16
C GLY A 576 17.78 -1.01 -4.04
N PHE A 577 18.51 -0.15 -4.76
CA PHE A 577 19.96 -0.08 -4.70
C PHE A 577 20.46 0.39 -3.33
N SER A 578 21.28 -0.43 -2.66
CA SER A 578 21.92 -0.05 -1.40
C SER A 578 23.25 -0.76 -1.16
N ALA A 579 24.35 0.01 -1.16
CA ALA A 579 25.64 -0.50 -0.72
C ALA A 579 25.63 -0.86 0.77
N GLN A 580 24.89 -0.11 1.59
CA GLN A 580 24.75 -0.39 3.02
C GLN A 580 24.11 -1.75 3.28
N ASN A 581 23.08 -2.12 2.50
CA ASN A 581 22.43 -3.42 2.62
C ASN A 581 23.39 -4.56 2.29
N LEU A 582 24.22 -4.39 1.25
CA LEU A 582 25.26 -5.35 0.90
C LEU A 582 26.28 -5.51 2.05
N PHE A 583 26.81 -4.42 2.60
CA PHE A 583 27.73 -4.47 3.74
C PHE A 583 27.10 -5.09 4.98
N ASN A 584 25.86 -4.71 5.30
CA ASN A 584 25.10 -5.28 6.41
C ASN A 584 24.82 -6.78 6.21
N THR A 585 24.69 -7.23 4.96
CA THR A 585 24.50 -8.65 4.62
C THR A 585 25.79 -9.43 4.83
N PHE A 586 26.94 -8.91 4.39
CA PHE A 586 28.24 -9.54 4.69
C PHE A 586 28.53 -9.58 6.20
N SER A 587 28.09 -8.55 6.94
CA SER A 587 28.23 -8.45 8.39
C SER A 587 26.93 -8.85 9.11
N LEU A 588 26.23 -9.89 8.63
CA LEU A 588 24.88 -10.22 9.09
C LEU A 588 24.78 -10.39 10.60
N ASN A 589 25.73 -11.10 11.22
CA ASN A 589 25.74 -11.28 12.68
C ASN A 589 25.81 -9.94 13.43
N THR A 590 26.66 -9.02 12.99
CA THR A 590 26.75 -7.67 13.57
C THR A 590 25.46 -6.88 13.36
N SER A 591 24.86 -6.99 12.17
CA SER A 591 23.57 -6.36 11.87
C SER A 591 22.44 -6.89 12.77
N ILE A 592 22.41 -8.20 13.03
CA ILE A 592 21.45 -8.81 13.96
C ILE A 592 21.65 -8.26 15.37
N GLN A 593 22.89 -8.19 15.87
CA GLN A 593 23.15 -7.64 17.21
C GLN A 593 22.78 -6.17 17.33
N ARG A 594 23.06 -5.37 16.30
CA ARG A 594 22.63 -3.97 16.24
C ARG A 594 21.10 -3.84 16.28
N ALA A 595 20.40 -4.62 15.46
CA ALA A 595 18.94 -4.62 15.44
C ALA A 595 18.34 -5.05 16.78
N LYS A 596 18.95 -6.01 17.50
CA LYS A 596 18.54 -6.38 18.87
C LYS A 596 18.69 -5.22 19.85
N ALA A 597 19.84 -4.55 19.85
CA ALA A 597 20.08 -3.39 20.70
C ALA A 597 19.09 -2.25 20.39
N GLU A 598 18.84 -1.97 19.11
CA GLU A 598 17.87 -0.96 18.70
C GLU A 598 16.43 -1.32 19.11
N SER A 599 16.07 -2.61 19.05
CA SER A 599 14.76 -3.11 19.47
C SER A 599 14.43 -2.77 20.93
N VAL A 600 15.43 -2.77 21.82
CA VAL A 600 15.23 -2.42 23.24
C VAL A 600 14.77 -0.97 23.37
N ASN A 601 15.40 -0.06 22.63
CA ASN A 601 15.06 1.37 22.69
C ASN A 601 13.70 1.67 22.06
N THR A 602 13.37 1.00 20.94
CA THR A 602 12.12 1.25 20.21
C THR A 602 10.89 0.65 20.87
N LEU A 603 11.06 -0.36 21.74
CA LEU A 603 9.97 -0.97 22.50
C LEU A 603 9.68 -0.26 23.84
N GLU A 604 10.47 0.73 24.23
CA GLU A 604 10.27 1.45 25.50
C GLU A 604 8.88 2.10 25.59
N SER A 605 8.36 2.61 24.46
CA SER A 605 7.04 3.26 24.41
C SER A 605 5.85 2.33 24.64
N VAL A 606 6.08 1.01 24.60
CA VAL A 606 5.04 -0.02 24.81
C VAL A 606 5.37 -0.91 26.00
N LYS A 607 6.24 -0.46 26.91
CA LYS A 607 6.37 -1.09 28.23
C LYS A 607 5.12 -0.82 29.06
N LEU A 608 4.60 -1.87 29.66
CA LEU A 608 3.47 -1.80 30.57
C LEU A 608 3.97 -1.39 31.97
N PRO A 609 3.09 -0.78 32.79
CA PRO A 609 3.39 -0.55 34.20
C PRO A 609 3.82 -1.83 34.91
N SER A 610 4.76 -1.73 35.85
CA SER A 610 5.27 -2.89 36.60
C SER A 610 4.16 -3.66 37.31
N GLU A 611 3.17 -2.94 37.84
CA GLU A 611 1.96 -3.52 38.45
C GLU A 611 1.20 -4.44 37.49
N TRP A 612 1.05 -4.04 36.22
CA TRP A 612 0.34 -4.84 35.22
C TRP A 612 1.15 -6.09 34.85
N THR A 613 2.48 -5.94 34.70
CA THR A 613 3.35 -7.09 34.42
C THR A 613 3.38 -8.09 35.58
N ALA A 614 3.29 -7.60 36.83
CA ALA A 614 3.23 -8.44 38.01
C ALA A 614 1.90 -9.21 38.11
N LEU A 615 0.78 -8.58 37.74
CA LEU A 615 -0.53 -9.25 37.66
C LEU A 615 -0.53 -10.36 36.60
N ILE A 616 0.01 -10.08 35.42
CA ILE A 616 0.07 -11.06 34.32
C ILE A 616 0.99 -12.23 34.70
N GLY A 617 2.17 -11.93 35.26
CA GLY A 617 3.17 -12.92 35.65
C GLY A 617 3.61 -13.80 34.48
N THR A 618 3.59 -15.11 34.68
CA THR A 618 3.94 -16.11 33.63
C THR A 618 2.73 -16.65 32.88
N ASN A 619 1.53 -16.13 33.14
CA ASN A 619 0.30 -16.59 32.52
C ASN A 619 0.23 -16.18 31.03
N THR A 620 -0.65 -16.83 30.28
CA THR A 620 -0.88 -16.52 28.87
C THR A 620 -1.49 -15.13 28.70
N PHE A 621 -1.00 -14.39 27.70
CA PHE A 621 -1.35 -13.01 27.43
C PHE A 621 -1.66 -12.80 25.95
N THR A 622 -2.64 -11.97 25.63
CA THR A 622 -2.80 -11.41 24.29
C THR A 622 -3.19 -9.94 24.36
N SER A 623 -3.08 -9.24 23.23
CA SER A 623 -3.50 -7.86 23.09
C SER A 623 -4.35 -7.68 21.84
N TYR A 624 -5.35 -6.80 21.93
CA TYR A 624 -6.36 -6.60 20.90
C TYR A 624 -6.76 -5.12 20.82
N PRO A 625 -6.98 -4.52 19.63
CA PRO A 625 -7.08 -5.15 18.30
C PRO A 625 -5.83 -5.15 17.42
N VAL A 626 -4.83 -4.29 17.67
CA VAL A 626 -3.76 -4.01 16.67
C VAL A 626 -2.35 -4.23 17.21
N GLU A 627 -2.03 -3.65 18.36
CA GLU A 627 -0.66 -3.60 18.89
C GLU A 627 -0.31 -4.89 19.63
N MET A 628 0.69 -5.63 19.14
CA MET A 628 1.10 -6.93 19.70
C MET A 628 2.52 -6.93 20.26
N THR A 629 3.27 -5.84 20.06
CA THR A 629 4.64 -5.73 20.56
C THR A 629 4.73 -5.45 22.07
N TYR A 630 3.60 -5.30 22.76
CA TYR A 630 3.53 -5.39 24.22
C TYR A 630 4.16 -6.69 24.75
N ALA A 631 3.98 -7.81 24.04
CA ALA A 631 4.54 -9.09 24.45
C ALA A 631 6.09 -9.10 24.48
N PRO A 632 6.81 -8.81 23.38
CA PRO A 632 8.27 -8.77 23.40
C PRO A 632 8.83 -7.62 24.24
N ALA A 633 8.10 -6.51 24.40
CA ALA A 633 8.54 -5.39 25.23
C ALA A 633 8.54 -5.72 26.74
N ASN A 634 7.68 -6.64 27.16
CA ASN A 634 7.42 -6.97 28.57
C ASN A 634 7.69 -8.45 28.90
N ALA A 635 8.31 -9.20 27.98
CA ALA A 635 8.60 -10.63 28.12
C ALA A 635 7.39 -11.52 28.47
N LEU A 636 6.22 -11.24 27.88
CA LEU A 636 4.97 -11.94 28.19
C LEU A 636 4.79 -13.22 27.36
N ASN A 637 4.09 -14.21 27.93
CA ASN A 637 3.74 -15.46 27.24
C ASN A 637 2.59 -15.23 26.25
N PHE A 638 2.93 -14.88 25.01
CA PHE A 638 1.98 -14.42 24.01
C PHE A 638 1.16 -15.54 23.36
N VAL A 639 -0.16 -15.34 23.29
CA VAL A 639 -1.09 -16.13 22.49
C VAL A 639 -1.54 -15.29 21.30
N PRO A 640 -1.26 -15.70 20.04
CA PRO A 640 -1.61 -14.92 18.87
C PRO A 640 -3.13 -14.89 18.66
N PHE A 641 -3.65 -13.72 18.31
CA PHE A 641 -5.02 -13.60 17.85
C PHE A 641 -5.17 -14.27 16.46
N PRO A 642 -6.20 -15.12 16.21
CA PRO A 642 -6.26 -15.93 15.00
C PRO A 642 -6.25 -15.15 13.70
N VAL A 643 -6.81 -13.95 13.67
CA VAL A 643 -6.67 -13.05 12.54
C VAL A 643 -5.69 -11.96 12.96
N VAL A 644 -4.40 -12.06 12.57
CA VAL A 644 -3.23 -11.38 13.20
C VAL A 644 -3.41 -9.89 13.53
N GLN A 645 -4.39 -9.18 12.95
CA GLN A 645 -4.87 -7.90 13.48
C GLN A 645 -6.41 -7.87 13.41
N GLY A 646 -7.07 -7.41 14.47
CA GLY A 646 -8.53 -7.42 14.60
C GLY A 646 -9.25 -6.76 13.42
N TYR A 647 -8.73 -5.63 12.92
CA TYR A 647 -9.31 -4.92 11.77
C TYR A 647 -9.31 -5.74 10.47
N ALA A 648 -8.50 -6.80 10.39
CA ALA A 648 -8.38 -7.69 9.24
C ALA A 648 -9.46 -8.79 9.21
N ALA A 649 -10.33 -8.86 10.23
CA ALA A 649 -11.48 -9.75 10.27
C ALA A 649 -12.63 -9.22 9.40
N TYR A 650 -12.40 -9.16 8.09
CA TYR A 650 -13.24 -8.44 7.12
C TYR A 650 -14.62 -9.04 6.84
N SER A 651 -14.94 -10.22 7.41
CA SER A 651 -16.17 -10.95 7.14
C SER A 651 -16.75 -11.55 8.42
N MET A 652 -18.05 -11.90 8.38
CA MET A 652 -18.72 -12.56 9.51
C MET A 652 -17.93 -13.78 10.00
N LYS A 653 -17.41 -14.59 9.07
CA LYS A 653 -16.69 -15.83 9.37
C LYS A 653 -15.35 -15.57 10.03
N LEU A 654 -14.62 -14.53 9.58
CA LEU A 654 -13.33 -14.17 10.16
C LEU A 654 -13.49 -13.59 11.57
N ASP A 655 -14.53 -12.79 11.80
CA ASP A 655 -14.89 -12.28 13.13
C ASP A 655 -15.26 -13.45 14.07
N GLN A 656 -16.07 -14.40 13.61
CA GLN A 656 -16.38 -15.62 14.38
C GLN A 656 -15.14 -16.47 14.67
N LEU A 657 -14.23 -16.63 13.71
CA LEU A 657 -12.96 -17.32 13.91
C LEU A 657 -12.10 -16.63 14.98
N GLY A 658 -12.07 -15.30 14.99
CA GLY A 658 -11.41 -14.53 16.04
C GLY A 658 -12.05 -14.75 17.42
N ALA A 659 -13.38 -14.75 17.48
CA ALA A 659 -14.14 -14.95 18.71
C ALA A 659 -13.84 -16.31 19.37
N GLN A 660 -13.54 -17.35 18.58
CA GLN A 660 -13.15 -18.67 19.06
C GLN A 660 -11.85 -18.68 19.87
N LEU A 661 -11.03 -17.61 19.88
CA LEU A 661 -9.93 -17.55 20.84
C LEU A 661 -10.43 -17.36 22.27
N PHE A 662 -11.51 -16.60 22.44
CA PHE A 662 -11.99 -16.15 23.75
C PHE A 662 -13.09 -17.04 24.34
N SER A 663 -13.71 -17.90 23.54
CA SER A 663 -14.80 -18.80 23.96
C SER A 663 -14.36 -20.14 24.60
N PRO A 664 -13.24 -20.80 24.23
CA PRO A 664 -12.83 -22.08 24.80
C PRO A 664 -12.17 -21.92 26.19
N PRO A 665 -12.63 -22.63 27.24
CA PRO A 665 -12.10 -22.49 28.60
C PRO A 665 -10.62 -22.87 28.75
N GLU A 666 -10.06 -23.73 27.92
CA GLU A 666 -8.67 -24.21 28.10
C GLU A 666 -7.63 -23.48 27.25
N ALA A 667 -8.00 -23.08 26.02
CA ALA A 667 -7.06 -22.45 25.08
C ALA A 667 -7.07 -20.91 25.11
N ALA A 668 -8.08 -20.30 25.75
CA ALA A 668 -8.19 -18.85 25.84
C ALA A 668 -7.12 -18.25 26.77
N PRO A 669 -6.49 -17.12 26.41
CA PRO A 669 -5.46 -16.48 27.22
C PRO A 669 -6.00 -16.08 28.60
N GLU A 670 -5.16 -16.15 29.63
CA GLU A 670 -5.58 -15.72 30.98
C GLU A 670 -5.80 -14.21 31.04
N TRP A 671 -4.95 -13.45 30.33
CA TRP A 671 -4.95 -11.99 30.31
C TRP A 671 -5.13 -11.43 28.89
N VAL A 672 -5.96 -10.39 28.77
CA VAL A 672 -6.17 -9.66 27.52
C VAL A 672 -5.99 -8.17 27.79
N LEU A 673 -5.08 -7.53 27.05
CA LEU A 673 -5.00 -6.07 27.00
C LEU A 673 -5.83 -5.54 25.83
N CYS A 674 -6.91 -4.83 26.14
CA CYS A 674 -7.80 -4.23 25.16
C CYS A 674 -7.59 -2.72 25.07
N ALA A 675 -7.66 -2.19 23.85
CA ALA A 675 -7.71 -0.75 23.57
C ALA A 675 -8.75 -0.44 22.49
N PHE A 676 -9.32 0.76 22.49
CA PHE A 676 -10.26 1.20 21.45
C PHE A 676 -9.52 1.74 20.21
N SER A 677 -8.48 1.01 19.79
CA SER A 677 -7.67 1.35 18.61
C SER A 677 -8.45 1.11 17.31
N ALA A 678 -9.03 2.17 16.75
CA ALA A 678 -9.75 2.17 15.48
C ALA A 678 -8.83 2.45 14.27
N LEU A 679 -8.87 1.60 13.25
CA LEU A 679 -8.25 1.86 11.94
C LEU A 679 -9.29 2.28 10.92
N ASP A 680 -8.91 3.19 10.02
CA ASP A 680 -9.76 3.68 8.92
C ASP A 680 -11.15 4.18 9.37
N HIS A 681 -11.24 4.86 10.52
CA HIS A 681 -12.50 5.45 11.05
C HIS A 681 -13.63 4.48 11.36
N ARG A 682 -13.28 3.26 11.76
CA ARG A 682 -14.28 2.25 12.15
C ARG A 682 -14.53 2.29 13.64
N ASN A 683 -15.75 1.93 14.06
CA ASN A 683 -16.00 1.66 15.47
C ASN A 683 -15.58 0.23 15.79
N THR A 684 -14.60 0.06 16.68
CA THR A 684 -14.01 -1.25 17.02
C THR A 684 -15.04 -2.29 17.48
N ILE A 685 -16.09 -1.89 18.21
CA ILE A 685 -17.16 -2.79 18.68
C ILE A 685 -18.01 -3.31 17.52
N ILE A 686 -18.31 -2.44 16.55
CA ILE A 686 -19.11 -2.79 15.36
C ILE A 686 -18.26 -3.52 14.31
N ASP A 687 -16.95 -3.28 14.27
CA ASP A 687 -16.05 -3.88 13.28
C ASP A 687 -15.89 -5.39 13.51
N THR A 688 -15.88 -5.83 14.78
CA THR A 688 -15.65 -7.22 15.20
C THR A 688 -16.56 -7.66 16.35
N PRO A 689 -17.89 -7.65 16.12
CA PRO A 689 -18.84 -7.80 17.21
C PRO A 689 -18.87 -9.20 17.83
N ALA A 690 -18.56 -10.26 17.08
CA ALA A 690 -18.45 -11.59 17.67
C ALA A 690 -17.27 -11.68 18.64
N VAL A 691 -16.13 -11.09 18.29
CA VAL A 691 -14.96 -11.00 19.19
C VAL A 691 -15.33 -10.26 20.47
N TRP A 692 -15.88 -9.05 20.37
CA TRP A 692 -16.20 -8.24 21.55
C TRP A 692 -17.24 -8.89 22.45
N ARG A 693 -18.23 -9.57 21.89
CA ARG A 693 -19.17 -10.36 22.68
C ARG A 693 -18.46 -11.50 23.43
N ALA A 694 -17.59 -12.25 22.75
CA ALA A 694 -16.84 -13.33 23.38
C ALA A 694 -15.91 -12.81 24.50
N VAL A 695 -15.25 -11.68 24.31
CA VAL A 695 -14.43 -11.03 25.35
C VAL A 695 -15.31 -10.62 26.54
N ARG A 696 -16.46 -9.97 26.31
CA ARG A 696 -17.36 -9.53 27.38
C ARG A 696 -17.95 -10.69 28.20
N ASP A 697 -18.33 -11.76 27.52
CA ASP A 697 -18.89 -12.95 28.18
C ASP A 697 -17.84 -13.63 29.09
N HIS A 698 -16.59 -13.75 28.63
CA HIS A 698 -15.59 -14.60 29.29
C HIS A 698 -14.50 -13.86 30.08
N TYR A 699 -14.47 -12.52 30.05
CA TYR A 699 -13.45 -11.73 30.75
C TYR A 699 -14.07 -10.61 31.60
N SER A 700 -13.37 -10.22 32.66
CA SER A 700 -13.70 -9.11 33.55
C SER A 700 -12.55 -8.11 33.66
N PRO A 701 -12.83 -6.80 33.75
CA PRO A 701 -11.81 -5.79 33.96
C PRO A 701 -11.15 -5.96 35.33
N VAL A 702 -9.83 -5.84 35.38
CA VAL A 702 -9.04 -5.86 36.63
C VAL A 702 -8.44 -4.49 36.91
N THR A 703 -7.86 -3.87 35.89
CA THR A 703 -7.27 -2.53 35.96
C THR A 703 -7.36 -1.85 34.60
N GLN A 704 -7.24 -0.53 34.59
CA GLN A 704 -7.40 0.29 33.39
C GLN A 704 -6.44 1.48 33.41
N SER A 705 -6.16 1.99 32.23
CA SER A 705 -5.60 3.32 31.98
C SER A 705 -6.65 4.17 31.25
N ASP A 706 -6.30 5.40 30.87
CA ASP A 706 -7.18 6.28 30.11
C ASP A 706 -7.53 5.72 28.71
N THR A 707 -6.73 4.80 28.17
CA THR A 707 -6.84 4.32 26.79
C THR A 707 -6.92 2.80 26.66
N SER A 708 -6.78 2.06 27.76
CA SER A 708 -6.67 0.59 27.70
C SER A 708 -7.18 -0.06 28.97
N ILE A 709 -7.61 -1.31 28.85
CA ILE A 709 -8.16 -2.11 29.94
C ILE A 709 -7.45 -3.45 29.95
N LEU A 710 -6.95 -3.84 31.11
CA LEU A 710 -6.44 -5.17 31.36
C LEU A 710 -7.57 -6.04 31.89
N LEU A 711 -7.89 -7.08 31.13
CA LEU A 711 -8.96 -8.02 31.42
C LEU A 711 -8.38 -9.36 31.88
N GLN A 712 -9.02 -9.98 32.86
CA GLN A 712 -8.74 -11.35 33.29
C GLN A 712 -9.89 -12.27 32.93
N LYS A 713 -9.55 -13.48 32.53
CA LYS A 713 -10.49 -14.56 32.25
C LYS A 713 -11.32 -14.93 33.48
N LYS A 714 -12.63 -15.04 33.30
CA LYS A 714 -13.59 -15.47 34.33
C LYS A 714 -13.56 -17.00 34.48
N LYS A 715 -13.60 -17.48 35.73
CA LYS A 715 -13.75 -18.92 36.02
C LYS A 715 -15.22 -19.33 35.84
N GLY A 716 -15.46 -20.37 35.04
CA GLY A 716 -16.81 -20.91 34.81
C GLY A 716 -17.76 -19.98 34.06
N ALA A 717 -17.24 -19.00 33.32
CA ALA A 717 -18.09 -18.14 32.49
C ALA A 717 -18.70 -18.94 31.33
N GLU A 718 -20.00 -18.73 31.12
CA GLU A 718 -20.73 -19.28 29.99
C GLU A 718 -21.07 -18.15 29.00
N ALA A 719 -21.12 -18.51 27.71
CA ALA A 719 -21.51 -17.56 26.68
C ALA A 719 -22.97 -17.11 26.86
N THR A 720 -23.21 -15.81 26.76
CA THR A 720 -24.56 -15.27 26.87
C THR A 720 -25.37 -15.69 25.65
N THR A 721 -26.49 -16.38 25.85
CA THR A 721 -27.38 -16.76 24.74
C THR A 721 -28.26 -15.59 24.33
N LEU A 722 -28.32 -15.34 23.03
CA LEU A 722 -29.18 -14.31 22.47
C LEU A 722 -30.54 -14.89 22.08
N GLN A 723 -31.60 -14.32 22.64
CA GLN A 723 -32.97 -14.58 22.20
C GLN A 723 -33.33 -13.61 21.06
N CYS A 724 -33.66 -14.16 19.89
CA CYS A 724 -34.19 -13.37 18.78
C CYS A 724 -35.57 -12.83 19.13
N LEU A 725 -35.75 -11.52 19.06
CA LEU A 725 -37.02 -10.84 19.31
C LEU A 725 -37.83 -10.63 18.03
N GLY A 726 -37.17 -10.63 16.87
CA GLY A 726 -37.80 -10.44 15.57
C GLY A 726 -36.86 -9.84 14.53
N THR A 727 -37.42 -9.56 13.35
CA THR A 727 -36.68 -8.95 12.23
C THR A 727 -37.48 -7.82 11.61
N ALA A 728 -36.80 -6.77 11.15
CA ALA A 728 -37.39 -5.69 10.37
C ALA A 728 -36.62 -5.48 9.06
N GLN A 729 -37.32 -5.03 8.02
CA GLN A 729 -36.68 -4.49 6.83
C GLN A 729 -36.56 -2.98 6.95
N ILE A 730 -35.39 -2.45 6.60
CA ILE A 730 -35.08 -1.03 6.72
C ILE A 730 -34.59 -0.54 5.36
N MET A 731 -34.98 0.68 4.99
CA MET A 731 -34.48 1.35 3.81
C MET A 731 -33.07 1.88 4.05
N THR A 732 -32.17 1.70 3.09
CA THR A 732 -30.83 2.32 3.11
C THR A 732 -30.98 3.84 3.18
N GLY A 733 -30.19 4.49 4.04
CA GLY A 733 -30.32 5.93 4.33
C GLY A 733 -31.52 6.30 5.23
N GLY A 734 -32.34 5.32 5.63
CA GLY A 734 -33.41 5.51 6.61
C GLY A 734 -32.92 5.30 8.05
N TRP A 735 -33.47 6.06 8.99
CA TRP A 735 -33.23 5.85 10.41
C TRP A 735 -34.02 4.65 10.92
N LEU A 736 -33.34 3.74 11.61
CA LEU A 736 -33.94 2.74 12.47
C LEU A 736 -34.05 3.30 13.89
N ASP A 737 -35.27 3.56 14.34
CA ASP A 737 -35.54 4.04 15.69
C ASP A 737 -35.55 2.86 16.69
N LEU A 738 -34.62 2.88 17.62
CA LEU A 738 -34.51 1.89 18.69
C LEU A 738 -35.23 2.36 19.97
N SER A 739 -35.56 3.64 20.11
CA SER A 739 -36.33 4.17 21.23
C SER A 739 -37.80 3.76 21.19
N ALA A 740 -38.36 3.62 19.98
CA ALA A 740 -39.72 3.12 19.76
C ALA A 740 -39.84 1.59 19.98
N THR A 741 -38.71 0.88 19.96
CA THR A 741 -38.67 -0.58 19.96
C THR A 741 -38.19 -1.04 21.34
N SER A 742 -39.11 -1.46 22.22
CA SER A 742 -38.93 -1.88 23.64
C SER A 742 -37.52 -1.85 24.25
N SER A 743 -37.38 -1.33 25.48
CA SER A 743 -36.17 -1.29 26.35
C SER A 743 -35.37 -2.60 26.54
N ASN A 744 -35.89 -3.65 25.94
CA ASN A 744 -35.49 -5.03 25.93
C ASN A 744 -34.53 -5.43 24.78
N ILE A 745 -34.22 -4.53 23.84
CA ILE A 745 -33.24 -4.81 22.78
C ILE A 745 -31.84 -4.47 23.27
N THR A 746 -30.99 -5.50 23.33
CA THR A 746 -29.59 -5.40 23.79
C THR A 746 -28.58 -5.50 22.64
N HIS A 747 -28.99 -6.13 21.54
CA HIS A 747 -28.14 -6.41 20.39
C HIS A 747 -28.89 -6.30 19.07
N LEU A 748 -28.16 -5.99 18.02
CA LEU A 748 -28.63 -5.81 16.65
C LEU A 748 -27.70 -6.56 15.70
N ALA A 749 -28.26 -7.29 14.74
CA ALA A 749 -27.52 -7.82 13.59
C ALA A 749 -28.11 -7.27 12.29
N ILE A 750 -27.23 -6.94 11.35
CA ILE A 750 -27.56 -6.30 10.07
C ILE A 750 -27.09 -7.18 8.92
N ASP A 751 -28.03 -7.64 8.11
CA ASP A 751 -27.74 -8.27 6.82
C ASP A 751 -28.00 -7.27 5.69
N TRP A 752 -26.90 -6.77 5.14
CA TRP A 752 -26.91 -5.85 4.02
C TRP A 752 -26.03 -6.37 2.88
N SER A 753 -26.71 -6.96 1.90
CA SER A 753 -26.06 -7.69 0.80
C SER A 753 -25.71 -6.78 -0.38
N PRO A 754 -24.54 -6.99 -1.03
CA PRO A 754 -24.16 -6.27 -2.24
C PRO A 754 -25.01 -6.73 -3.44
N THR A 755 -25.30 -5.81 -4.35
CA THR A 755 -25.94 -6.12 -5.63
C THR A 755 -25.00 -6.91 -6.54
N LEU A 756 -25.52 -7.48 -7.62
CA LEU A 756 -24.67 -8.08 -8.66
C LEU A 756 -23.67 -7.04 -9.25
N PHE A 757 -24.13 -5.80 -9.44
CA PHE A 757 -23.26 -4.70 -9.89
C PHE A 757 -22.14 -4.42 -8.89
N GLY A 758 -22.44 -4.38 -7.58
CA GLY A 758 -21.43 -4.20 -6.53
C GLY A 758 -20.40 -5.34 -6.50
N LYS A 759 -20.84 -6.59 -6.67
CA LYS A 759 -19.96 -7.77 -6.75
C LYS A 759 -19.03 -7.73 -7.97
N LEU A 760 -19.55 -7.40 -9.16
CA LEU A 760 -18.74 -7.34 -10.38
C LEU A 760 -17.79 -6.13 -10.38
N SER A 761 -18.27 -4.98 -9.90
CA SER A 761 -17.46 -3.76 -9.79
C SER A 761 -16.31 -3.93 -8.80
N SER A 762 -16.54 -4.62 -7.69
CA SER A 762 -15.49 -4.91 -6.71
C SER A 762 -14.44 -5.91 -7.21
N LEU A 763 -14.73 -6.70 -8.24
CA LEU A 763 -13.74 -7.57 -8.91
C LEU A 763 -12.79 -6.76 -9.80
N ILE A 764 -13.33 -5.89 -10.66
CA ILE A 764 -12.54 -5.18 -11.69
C ILE A 764 -11.95 -3.85 -11.16
N PHE A 765 -12.69 -3.12 -10.33
CA PHE A 765 -12.34 -1.77 -9.87
C PHE A 765 -12.14 -1.70 -8.35
N ARG A 766 -13.04 -1.08 -7.60
CA ARG A 766 -13.04 -1.04 -6.13
C ARG A 766 -14.47 -1.09 -5.63
N ASN A 767 -14.65 -1.45 -4.37
CA ASN A 767 -15.96 -1.37 -3.72
C ASN A 767 -16.29 0.09 -3.32
N THR A 768 -17.48 0.34 -2.79
CA THR A 768 -17.90 1.63 -2.21
C THR A 768 -17.65 1.66 -0.69
N CYS A 769 -17.48 2.86 -0.11
CA CYS A 769 -17.49 3.00 1.34
C CYS A 769 -18.92 2.89 1.87
N CYS A 770 -19.14 2.00 2.83
CA CYS A 770 -20.33 1.98 3.66
C CYS A 770 -20.06 2.71 4.97
N SER A 771 -21.12 3.28 5.55
CA SER A 771 -21.06 3.98 6.82
C SER A 771 -22.25 3.64 7.71
N VAL A 772 -22.03 3.76 9.01
CA VAL A 772 -23.06 3.71 10.03
C VAL A 772 -23.06 5.05 10.77
N THR A 773 -24.24 5.65 10.90
CA THR A 773 -24.46 6.85 11.71
C THR A 773 -25.30 6.46 12.91
N ILE A 774 -24.86 6.85 14.11
CA ILE A 774 -25.50 6.51 15.37
C ILE A 774 -25.84 7.81 16.06
N GLU A 775 -27.09 7.96 16.47
CA GLU A 775 -27.54 8.97 17.41
C GLU A 775 -27.86 8.29 18.75
N ARG A 776 -27.29 8.80 19.83
CA ARG A 776 -27.51 8.30 21.20
C ARG A 776 -28.72 8.98 21.86
N GLU A 777 -29.12 8.48 23.03
CA GLU A 777 -30.22 9.07 23.81
C GLU A 777 -29.93 10.50 24.28
N ASP A 778 -28.66 10.87 24.46
CA ASP A 778 -28.21 12.24 24.78
C ASP A 778 -28.26 13.20 23.58
N GLY A 779 -28.55 12.70 22.38
CA GLY A 779 -28.61 13.46 21.13
C GLY A 779 -27.28 13.53 20.38
N GLU A 780 -26.17 13.04 20.95
CA GLU A 780 -24.89 13.02 20.26
C GLU A 780 -24.95 12.09 19.05
N THR A 781 -24.51 12.61 17.90
CA THR A 781 -24.52 11.89 16.63
C THR A 781 -23.11 11.77 16.08
N ARG A 782 -22.69 10.54 15.76
CA ARG A 782 -21.40 10.28 15.12
C ARG A 782 -21.55 9.27 13.99
N ARG A 783 -20.64 9.36 13.02
CA ARG A 783 -20.61 8.52 11.80
C ARG A 783 -19.29 7.79 11.71
N TRP A 784 -19.35 6.48 11.49
CA TRP A 784 -18.19 5.63 11.26
C TRP A 784 -18.25 4.97 9.90
N ARG A 785 -17.06 4.59 9.42
CA ARG A 785 -16.95 3.61 8.36
C ARG A 785 -17.42 2.25 8.86
N PHE A 786 -18.10 1.53 7.98
CA PHE A 786 -18.82 0.30 8.33
C PHE A 786 -18.49 -0.82 7.34
N ILE A 787 -18.36 -2.04 7.85
CA ILE A 787 -18.23 -3.25 7.03
C ILE A 787 -19.54 -4.04 7.14
N PRO A 788 -20.36 -4.08 6.08
CA PRO A 788 -21.66 -4.74 6.13
C PRO A 788 -21.61 -6.23 6.49
N ASP A 789 -20.54 -6.94 6.11
CA ASP A 789 -20.48 -8.39 6.29
C ASP A 789 -20.21 -8.81 7.75
N THR A 790 -19.42 -8.05 8.51
CA THR A 790 -19.15 -8.34 9.93
C THR A 790 -20.38 -8.07 10.80
N ALA A 791 -21.16 -7.04 10.47
CA ALA A 791 -22.37 -6.66 11.20
C ALA A 791 -23.53 -7.67 11.12
N LYS A 792 -23.39 -8.73 10.32
CA LYS A 792 -24.30 -9.88 10.38
C LYS A 792 -24.14 -10.66 11.70
N ASN A 793 -23.00 -10.53 12.38
CA ASN A 793 -22.86 -10.93 13.76
C ASN A 793 -23.51 -9.88 14.68
N PRO A 794 -24.27 -10.29 15.71
CA PRO A 794 -24.95 -9.33 16.60
C PRO A 794 -23.98 -8.46 17.38
N PHE A 795 -24.12 -7.14 17.28
CA PHE A 795 -23.37 -6.16 18.06
C PHE A 795 -24.28 -5.49 19.10
N THR A 796 -23.70 -5.00 20.20
CA THR A 796 -24.47 -4.41 21.30
C THR A 796 -25.05 -3.04 20.94
N THR A 797 -26.20 -2.69 21.51
CA THR A 797 -26.82 -1.37 21.37
C THR A 797 -26.24 -0.31 22.32
N ARG A 798 -25.16 -0.64 23.05
CA ARG A 798 -24.36 0.30 23.86
C ARG A 798 -23.00 0.47 23.19
N ILE A 799 -22.80 1.57 22.48
CA ILE A 799 -21.62 1.75 21.61
C ILE A 799 -20.80 2.93 22.12
N PRO A 800 -19.56 2.69 22.59
CA PRO A 800 -18.64 3.76 22.94
C PRO A 800 -18.15 4.47 21.68
N PHE A 801 -17.95 5.78 21.79
CA PHE A 801 -17.55 6.64 20.69
C PHE A 801 -16.06 7.01 20.71
N ASP A 802 -15.37 6.82 21.84
CA ASP A 802 -13.93 7.05 22.03
C ASP A 802 -13.32 6.14 23.11
N ASP A 803 -12.00 6.28 23.33
CA ASP A 803 -11.22 5.44 24.24
C ASP A 803 -11.72 5.52 25.70
N ARG A 804 -12.12 6.72 26.15
CA ARG A 804 -12.56 6.92 27.52
C ARG A 804 -13.93 6.28 27.74
N GLU A 805 -14.87 6.51 26.83
CA GLU A 805 -16.18 5.87 26.88
C GLU A 805 -16.08 4.34 26.74
N PHE A 806 -15.10 3.84 25.97
CA PHE A 806 -14.83 2.42 25.90
C PHE A 806 -14.49 1.88 27.29
N VAL A 807 -13.59 2.52 28.04
CA VAL A 807 -13.26 2.14 29.42
C VAL A 807 -14.49 2.22 30.33
N GLU A 808 -15.25 3.31 30.27
CA GLU A 808 -16.48 3.50 31.07
C GLU A 808 -17.56 2.46 30.76
N SER A 809 -17.64 1.97 29.51
CA SER A 809 -18.63 0.98 29.09
C SER A 809 -18.51 -0.38 29.78
N TRP A 810 -17.37 -0.68 30.39
CA TRP A 810 -17.12 -1.91 31.14
C TRP A 810 -17.59 -1.86 32.60
N GLN A 811 -17.94 -0.69 33.14
CA GLN A 811 -18.19 -0.51 34.58
C GLN A 811 -19.64 -0.75 35.02
N GLU A 812 -20.53 -1.25 34.15
CA GLU A 812 -22.00 -1.47 34.37
C GLU A 812 -22.83 -0.24 34.80
N THR A 813 -22.19 0.79 35.35
CA THR A 813 -22.78 2.05 35.84
C THR A 813 -23.00 3.10 34.75
N SER A 814 -22.63 2.84 33.50
CA SER A 814 -22.76 3.84 32.43
C SER A 814 -24.22 4.21 32.18
N GLU A 815 -24.50 5.51 32.31
CA GLU A 815 -25.80 6.18 32.15
C GLU A 815 -26.49 5.90 30.80
N LYS A 816 -27.70 6.45 30.64
CA LYS A 816 -28.44 6.51 29.35
C LYS A 816 -27.58 6.95 28.15
N SER A 817 -26.47 7.67 28.38
CA SER A 817 -25.61 8.27 27.36
C SER A 817 -25.09 7.27 26.32
N LEU A 818 -24.72 6.04 26.65
CA LEU A 818 -24.18 5.08 25.65
C LEU A 818 -25.25 4.39 24.79
N LYS A 819 -26.54 4.51 25.14
CA LYS A 819 -27.62 3.83 24.43
C LYS A 819 -27.93 4.53 23.11
N ILE A 820 -28.06 3.71 22.07
CA ILE A 820 -28.45 4.19 20.75
C ILE A 820 -29.95 4.53 20.75
N ARG A 821 -30.29 5.76 20.39
CA ARG A 821 -31.66 6.18 20.09
C ARG A 821 -32.07 5.75 18.69
N ARG A 822 -31.24 6.05 17.70
CA ARG A 822 -31.48 5.65 16.30
C ARG A 822 -30.18 5.40 15.54
N ILE A 823 -30.25 4.51 14.57
CA ILE A 823 -29.10 4.09 13.76
C ILE A 823 -29.44 4.11 12.27
N LEU A 824 -28.49 4.54 11.44
CA LEU A 824 -28.66 4.67 10.00
C LEU A 824 -27.48 4.03 9.28
N PHE A 825 -27.78 3.26 8.24
CA PHE A 825 -26.77 2.63 7.38
C PHE A 825 -26.86 3.22 5.98
N ASP A 826 -25.71 3.59 5.43
CA ASP A 826 -25.62 4.27 4.15
C ASP A 826 -24.36 3.85 3.37
N CYS A 827 -24.36 4.06 2.05
CA CYS A 827 -23.22 3.81 1.17
C CYS A 827 -23.05 4.95 0.18
N GLU A 828 -21.80 5.31 -0.12
CA GLU A 828 -21.50 6.43 -1.04
C GLU A 828 -22.08 6.20 -2.45
N ASN A 829 -22.18 4.95 -2.89
CA ASN A 829 -22.81 4.59 -4.15
C ASN A 829 -23.95 3.57 -3.95
N PRO A 830 -25.22 4.00 -4.08
CA PRO A 830 -26.39 3.15 -3.81
C PRO A 830 -26.58 2.00 -4.81
N LEU A 831 -25.79 1.94 -5.90
CA LEU A 831 -25.84 0.82 -6.85
C LEU A 831 -25.09 -0.41 -6.35
N PHE A 832 -24.19 -0.27 -5.37
CA PHE A 832 -23.34 -1.37 -4.91
C PHE A 832 -24.04 -2.29 -3.91
N TYR A 833 -25.04 -1.78 -3.19
CA TYR A 833 -25.76 -2.52 -2.17
C TYR A 833 -27.27 -2.44 -2.37
N ASN A 834 -27.99 -3.44 -1.86
CA ASN A 834 -29.45 -3.45 -1.95
C ASN A 834 -30.06 -2.24 -1.23
N ARG A 835 -31.15 -1.69 -1.77
CA ARG A 835 -31.86 -0.54 -1.18
C ARG A 835 -32.52 -0.85 0.15
N THR A 836 -32.73 -2.13 0.45
CA THR A 836 -33.23 -2.62 1.73
C THR A 836 -32.17 -3.47 2.42
N LEU A 837 -32.15 -3.40 3.74
CA LEU A 837 -31.35 -4.24 4.62
C LEU A 837 -32.25 -4.89 5.68
N LYS A 838 -31.83 -6.05 6.18
CA LYS A 838 -32.56 -6.79 7.22
C LYS A 838 -31.89 -6.56 8.57
N ALA A 839 -32.63 -5.99 9.52
CA ALA A 839 -32.24 -5.94 10.92
C ALA A 839 -32.85 -7.11 11.68
N THR A 840 -32.05 -7.73 12.56
CA THR A 840 -32.51 -8.76 13.51
C THR A 840 -32.21 -8.26 14.92
N PHE A 841 -33.22 -8.28 15.79
CA PHE A 841 -33.13 -7.75 17.15
C PHE A 841 -32.97 -8.87 18.16
N PHE A 842 -32.13 -8.67 19.18
CA PHE A 842 -31.91 -9.68 20.21
C PHE A 842 -31.90 -9.11 21.63
N ARG A 843 -32.25 -9.97 22.60
CA ARG A 843 -32.06 -9.78 24.03
C ARG A 843 -31.09 -10.83 24.58
N ASP A 844 -30.28 -10.45 25.56
CA ASP A 844 -29.59 -11.41 26.43
C ASP A 844 -30.62 -12.25 27.19
N LYS A 845 -30.55 -13.57 27.05
CA LYS A 845 -31.38 -14.50 27.80
C LYS A 845 -30.80 -14.61 29.20
N SER A 846 -31.49 -14.10 30.22
CA SER A 846 -31.04 -14.31 31.60
C SER A 846 -31.02 -15.81 31.88
N THR A 847 -29.85 -16.35 32.23
CA THR A 847 -29.77 -17.62 32.93
C THR A 847 -30.47 -17.37 34.27
N ALA A 848 -31.71 -17.86 34.40
CA ALA A 848 -32.37 -17.89 35.69
C ALA A 848 -31.43 -18.67 36.61
N SER A 849 -30.90 -18.00 37.64
CA SER A 849 -30.26 -18.63 38.77
C SER A 849 -31.18 -19.75 39.23
N SER A 850 -30.74 -21.00 39.10
CA SER A 850 -31.32 -22.09 39.88
C SER A 850 -31.24 -21.67 41.34
N SER A 851 -32.41 -21.43 41.92
CA SER A 851 -32.69 -21.09 43.30
C SER A 851 -31.85 -21.86 44.31
#